data_AF-A0A970Z223-F1
#
_entry.id   AF-A0A970Z223-F1
#
_cell.length_a   1.000
_cell.length_b   1.000
_cell.length_c   1.000
_cell.angle_alpha   90.00
_cell.angle_beta   90.00
_cell.angle_gamma   90.00
#
_symmetry.space_group_name_H-M   'P 1'
#
loop_
_entity.id
_entity.type
_entity.pdbx_description
1 polymer ?
#
loop_
_entity_poly.entity_id
_entity_poly.type
_entity_poly.pdbx_seq_one_letter_code
_entity_poly.pdbx_strand_id
1 'polypeptide(L)'
;MFRMPSFRTAGSGGQVSPRSRRAGVRALAVLLATALTTSLLGSQPVQAAEDRGTPPTPARVKPVRVRPSTAKPPALAPMRRWTAPRITWPSGRAEVDPGTERRAGQLPVHLGPTRTRHRTPGRVGVEVLPRERATAAGIDGVLFTVTPRDTDGTALRVSLDYSTLRGAFGGDWASRLRLVRLPACVLTTPQRAECRRGSPVAVTNDTADARLTADVVLDPGPARDGRVSRAAPVGRAALASAAGSSSTVLAAEAGASGGAGSFTATSLKPSGSWSAGGSSGSFGWHQSIEVPAVPGGLVPEVSLDYSSQSVDGLTSATNNQASWIGDGWDYWPGYIERSYPSCADNPEGPTRTGDQCWGKGTRVTLSLSGQSTTLVRDDATGAWHPEDDNGEQVQLRTGAVNGDNDGEHWVVTTQDGTRYHFGLNRLPGWGGGNATTNSAWTAPVYATAAGQPCHSSTWAASYCAQAWRWNLDYVVDTHGNVISYFYDTETGYYARNNGSTANTPYVRGGVLRRIQYGQRDGQVYATTPAAQVRFDVTGRCTGTSCDPATLSKATAKSWPDVPADLNCANGAACDNTNPVFWTALRLSGITTQVLVGGGLQDVDTWKLGSSFPATGDATTSPSLWLDTITRTGTAGTAVTLPPVTFTGRPLINRVNYRNGYAMLTRYRISQVRTETGRIVGVDYSGPDCESGTPTPDANARRCYPIRWTPPGAGSSMLDWFNKYVVNEITDQDGTAGGGAVTTRYVYHGAPAWHRDDSPLTLASERTWGGWRGYGDVEVRTGRSPEVITSTRTTYFRGMDGDLTANGSARSVRVTDSRGGSVTDHEALAGVTRELTVRNGVDGELVSTTITDPWLSEPTASQALNGLPTLRARHVATAATRAYTPVSGGRTRVTETLTGYDAHGRVVTVDDRGDTGTSADDLCRRTTYAGDTDRWILDRVARVQTVSRRCTETPSLPADAVSDTRVPQLVVTRGPGFGG
;
A
#
# COMPACT_ATOMS: atom_id res chain seq x y z
N MET A 1 -75.29 14.33 7.09
CA MET A 1 -76.24 13.93 6.04
C MET A 1 -76.06 12.44 5.78
N PHE A 2 -77.03 11.66 6.29
CA PHE A 2 -77.53 10.37 5.81
C PHE A 2 -76.62 9.23 5.29
N ARG A 3 -76.69 8.14 6.08
CA ARG A 3 -77.08 6.75 5.72
C ARG A 3 -76.03 5.75 5.20
N MET A 4 -75.82 4.72 6.05
CA MET A 4 -75.59 3.32 5.69
C MET A 4 -76.68 2.78 4.72
N PRO A 5 -76.44 1.60 4.10
CA PRO A 5 -77.05 0.40 4.68
C PRO A 5 -76.15 -0.85 4.72
N SER A 6 -76.51 -1.67 5.69
CA SER A 6 -76.17 -3.04 6.03
C SER A 6 -76.90 -4.09 5.17
N PHE A 7 -76.40 -5.33 5.09
CA PHE A 7 -76.96 -6.55 5.75
C PHE A 7 -76.65 -7.90 5.05
N ARG A 8 -76.58 -8.95 5.92
CA ARG A 8 -76.83 -10.41 5.77
C ARG A 8 -75.67 -11.29 5.22
N THR A 9 -75.03 -12.19 5.98
CA THR A 9 -75.41 -13.40 6.77
C THR A 9 -75.71 -14.68 5.97
N ALA A 10 -74.86 -15.70 6.13
CA ALA A 10 -75.15 -17.15 6.26
C ALA A 10 -73.78 -17.84 6.55
N GLY A 11 -73.58 -18.81 7.45
CA GLY A 11 -74.48 -19.67 8.21
C GLY A 11 -74.19 -21.14 7.91
N SER A 12 -73.40 -21.82 8.77
CA SER A 12 -73.39 -23.27 9.11
C SER A 12 -72.01 -23.61 9.71
N GLY A 13 -71.82 -24.26 10.85
CA GLY A 13 -72.69 -25.06 11.71
C GLY A 13 -72.04 -26.43 11.88
N GLY A 14 -71.51 -26.78 13.07
CA GLY A 14 -71.10 -28.17 13.33
C GLY A 14 -70.13 -28.42 14.51
N GLN A 15 -70.72 -28.56 15.71
CA GLN A 15 -70.34 -29.46 16.81
C GLN A 15 -69.18 -29.14 17.79
N VAL A 16 -69.37 -29.72 18.98
CA VAL A 16 -69.09 -29.21 20.32
C VAL A 16 -68.55 -30.35 21.19
N SER A 17 -67.70 -30.00 22.17
CA SER A 17 -67.40 -30.64 23.48
C SER A 17 -66.25 -31.67 23.62
N PRO A 18 -65.67 -31.89 24.84
CA PRO A 18 -65.06 -30.89 25.75
C PRO A 18 -63.81 -31.42 26.54
N ARG A 19 -63.20 -30.56 27.38
CA ARG A 19 -62.24 -30.82 28.50
C ARG A 19 -60.79 -31.18 28.06
N SER A 20 -59.71 -30.62 28.62
CA SER A 20 -59.43 -30.35 30.04
C SER A 20 -58.50 -29.14 30.27
N ARG A 21 -58.74 -28.45 31.40
CA ARG A 21 -57.93 -27.39 32.00
C ARG A 21 -56.53 -27.88 32.40
N ARG A 22 -55.50 -27.04 32.23
CA ARG A 22 -54.56 -26.66 33.30
C ARG A 22 -53.86 -25.34 32.94
N ALA A 23 -53.86 -24.45 33.93
CA ALA A 23 -53.36 -23.09 33.90
C ALA A 23 -51.83 -23.04 33.98
N GLY A 24 -51.22 -21.96 33.49
CA GLY A 24 -49.80 -21.67 33.65
C GLY A 24 -49.38 -20.38 32.96
N VAL A 25 -49.65 -19.26 33.62
CA VAL A 25 -49.20 -17.90 33.28
C VAL A 25 -47.67 -17.83 33.19
N ARG A 26 -47.13 -17.15 32.16
CA ARG A 26 -46.07 -16.12 32.27
C ARG A 26 -45.73 -15.51 30.91
N ALA A 27 -46.17 -14.25 30.76
CA ALA A 27 -45.63 -13.28 29.82
C ALA A 27 -44.31 -12.67 30.36
N LEU A 28 -43.63 -11.90 29.50
CA LEU A 28 -42.41 -11.10 29.67
C LEU A 28 -41.07 -11.85 29.53
N ALA A 29 -40.35 -11.58 28.42
CA ALA A 29 -39.04 -10.90 28.41
C ALA A 29 -38.25 -11.21 27.11
N VAL A 30 -38.33 -10.34 26.09
CA VAL A 30 -37.23 -10.12 25.13
C VAL A 30 -37.30 -8.65 24.69
N LEU A 31 -36.67 -7.79 25.47
CA LEU A 31 -36.31 -6.40 25.13
C LEU A 31 -34.91 -6.25 25.71
N LEU A 32 -33.89 -6.19 24.84
CA LEU A 32 -32.53 -5.67 25.04
C LEU A 32 -31.49 -6.48 24.25
N ALA A 33 -31.15 -5.99 23.06
CA ALA A 33 -29.81 -6.13 22.47
C ALA A 33 -29.70 -5.33 21.16
N THR A 34 -29.83 -4.00 21.21
CA THR A 34 -29.31 -3.11 20.15
C THR A 34 -29.26 -1.67 20.67
N ALA A 35 -28.11 -1.28 21.22
CA ALA A 35 -27.70 0.11 21.35
C ALA A 35 -26.18 0.11 21.41
N LEU A 36 -25.52 0.38 20.29
CA LEU A 36 -24.18 0.95 20.13
C LEU A 36 -23.81 0.74 18.66
N THR A 37 -24.14 1.74 17.84
CA THR A 37 -23.64 2.11 16.50
C THR A 37 -24.77 2.71 15.65
N THR A 38 -25.22 3.91 16.03
CA THR A 38 -26.01 4.75 15.11
C THR A 38 -25.63 6.22 15.30
N SER A 39 -24.69 6.67 14.49
CA SER A 39 -24.72 8.01 13.92
C SER A 39 -24.17 7.91 12.49
N LEU A 40 -24.99 8.38 11.54
CA LEU A 40 -24.77 8.47 10.09
C LEU A 40 -25.17 7.25 9.24
N LEU A 41 -26.47 7.11 8.93
CA LEU A 41 -27.02 7.17 7.55
C LEU A 41 -28.56 7.00 7.58
N GLY A 42 -29.23 7.67 6.66
CA GLY A 42 -30.70 7.81 6.60
C GLY A 42 -31.47 6.52 6.30
N SER A 43 -32.74 6.59 6.67
CA SER A 43 -33.80 5.58 6.59
C SER A 43 -33.98 4.85 5.25
N GLN A 44 -34.04 3.51 5.33
CA GLN A 44 -34.73 2.57 4.41
C GLN A 44 -35.31 1.39 5.26
N PRO A 45 -36.28 0.61 4.74
CA PRO A 45 -37.43 0.14 5.52
C PRO A 45 -37.19 -1.13 6.35
N VAL A 46 -38.03 -1.26 7.40
CA VAL A 46 -38.18 -2.41 8.30
C VAL A 46 -38.29 -3.73 7.52
N GLN A 47 -37.32 -4.64 7.73
CA GLN A 47 -37.48 -6.06 7.37
C GLN A 47 -38.12 -6.81 8.55
N ALA A 48 -39.14 -7.61 8.22
CA ALA A 48 -39.89 -8.44 9.15
C ALA A 48 -39.08 -9.65 9.62
N ALA A 49 -39.34 -10.10 10.85
CA ALA A 49 -38.73 -11.26 11.48
C ALA A 49 -38.96 -12.55 10.67
N GLU A 50 -37.91 -13.36 10.52
CA GLU A 50 -37.97 -14.70 9.93
C GLU A 50 -38.71 -15.68 10.87
N ASP A 51 -39.77 -16.27 10.35
CA ASP A 51 -40.50 -17.37 10.94
C ASP A 51 -39.68 -18.67 10.81
N ARG A 52 -39.67 -19.54 11.83
CA ARG A 52 -38.99 -20.85 11.81
C ARG A 52 -39.80 -21.87 10.98
N GLY A 53 -40.02 -21.56 9.71
CA GLY A 53 -40.61 -22.46 8.73
C GLY A 53 -39.56 -23.29 7.99
N THR A 54 -39.96 -24.48 7.53
CA THR A 54 -39.28 -25.26 6.49
C THR A 54 -38.70 -24.36 5.39
N PRO A 55 -37.45 -24.57 4.91
CA PRO A 55 -36.81 -23.68 3.95
C PRO A 55 -37.75 -23.44 2.75
N PRO A 56 -38.08 -22.17 2.43
CA PRO A 56 -38.95 -21.90 1.31
C PRO A 56 -38.29 -22.38 0.04
N THR A 57 -39.01 -23.18 -0.74
CA THR A 57 -38.65 -23.42 -2.15
C THR A 57 -38.47 -22.05 -2.79
N PRO A 58 -37.33 -21.70 -3.41
CA PRO A 58 -37.10 -20.38 -3.96
C PRO A 58 -38.29 -19.99 -4.85
N ALA A 59 -39.04 -18.96 -4.43
CA ALA A 59 -40.11 -18.45 -5.27
C ALA A 59 -39.43 -17.96 -6.55
N ARG A 60 -39.77 -18.55 -7.70
CA ARG A 60 -39.40 -17.98 -9.00
C ARG A 60 -40.05 -16.60 -9.07
N VAL A 61 -39.29 -15.57 -8.72
CA VAL A 61 -39.73 -14.18 -8.85
C VAL A 61 -39.96 -13.98 -10.35
N LYS A 62 -41.19 -13.66 -10.73
CA LYS A 62 -41.46 -13.27 -12.12
C LYS A 62 -40.64 -12.01 -12.38
N PRO A 63 -39.69 -12.02 -13.34
CA PRO A 63 -38.91 -10.84 -13.64
C PRO A 63 -39.85 -9.68 -13.96
N VAL A 64 -39.63 -8.53 -13.34
CA VAL A 64 -40.35 -7.30 -13.70
C VAL A 64 -40.05 -7.03 -15.17
N ARG A 65 -41.11 -6.82 -15.96
CA ARG A 65 -40.96 -6.56 -17.39
C ARG A 65 -40.32 -5.18 -17.58
N VAL A 66 -39.00 -5.13 -17.65
CA VAL A 66 -38.23 -3.95 -18.02
C VAL A 66 -38.20 -3.83 -19.55
N ARG A 67 -38.32 -2.60 -20.06
CA ARG A 67 -38.02 -2.31 -21.47
C ARG A 67 -36.54 -1.95 -21.58
N PRO A 68 -35.80 -2.48 -22.57
CA PRO A 68 -34.44 -2.01 -22.83
C PRO A 68 -34.45 -0.50 -23.06
N SER A 69 -33.57 0.23 -22.38
CA SER A 69 -33.34 1.63 -22.75
C SER A 69 -32.78 1.66 -24.18
N THR A 70 -33.35 2.50 -25.03
CA THR A 70 -32.82 2.78 -26.38
C THR A 70 -31.75 3.86 -26.37
N ALA A 71 -31.53 4.52 -25.23
CA ALA A 71 -30.48 5.51 -25.09
C ALA A 71 -29.12 4.81 -25.06
N LYS A 72 -28.23 5.18 -25.99
CA LYS A 72 -26.84 4.75 -25.93
C LYS A 72 -26.15 5.55 -24.83
N PRO A 73 -25.51 4.89 -23.84
CA PRO A 73 -24.71 5.60 -22.87
C PRO A 73 -23.59 6.35 -23.59
N PRO A 74 -23.21 7.55 -23.11
CA PRO A 74 -22.11 8.30 -23.71
C PRO A 74 -20.83 7.45 -23.69
N ALA A 75 -20.08 7.49 -24.80
CA ALA A 75 -18.83 6.78 -24.90
C ALA A 75 -17.80 7.41 -23.96
N LEU A 76 -17.11 6.59 -23.17
CA LEU A 76 -15.95 7.04 -22.41
C LEU A 76 -14.79 7.25 -23.38
N ALA A 77 -14.03 8.32 -23.18
CA ALA A 77 -12.81 8.54 -23.94
C ALA A 77 -11.82 7.38 -23.64
N PRO A 78 -11.40 6.60 -24.64
CA PRO A 78 -10.46 5.52 -24.41
C PRO A 78 -9.10 6.10 -23.97
N MET A 79 -8.46 5.44 -23.02
CA MET A 79 -7.09 5.78 -22.66
C MET A 79 -6.15 5.44 -23.82
N ARG A 80 -5.24 6.36 -24.14
CA ARG A 80 -4.29 6.15 -25.23
C ARG A 80 -3.38 4.98 -24.86
N ARG A 81 -3.37 3.92 -25.66
CA ARG A 81 -2.47 2.77 -25.43
C ARG A 81 -1.03 3.15 -25.68
N TRP A 82 -0.13 2.63 -24.85
CA TRP A 82 1.30 2.70 -25.11
C TRP A 82 1.72 1.69 -26.18
N THR A 83 2.72 2.07 -26.97
CA THR A 83 3.35 1.22 -27.97
C THR A 83 4.84 1.12 -27.67
N ALA A 84 5.37 -0.10 -27.67
CA ALA A 84 6.78 -0.33 -27.42
C ALA A 84 7.66 0.46 -28.42
N PRO A 85 8.63 1.26 -27.94
CA PRO A 85 9.52 2.00 -28.82
C PRO A 85 10.41 1.04 -29.62
N ARG A 86 10.82 1.48 -30.82
CA ARG A 86 11.85 0.77 -31.58
C ARG A 86 13.21 1.00 -30.93
N ILE A 87 13.87 -0.09 -30.54
CA ILE A 87 15.20 -0.06 -29.93
C ILE A 87 16.26 -0.25 -31.01
N THR A 88 17.24 0.64 -31.06
CA THR A 88 18.38 0.57 -31.99
C THR A 88 19.68 0.64 -31.20
N TRP A 89 20.42 -0.46 -31.16
CA TRP A 89 21.71 -0.52 -30.47
C TRP A 89 22.82 0.15 -31.30
N PRO A 90 23.57 1.12 -30.73
CA PRO A 90 24.67 1.78 -31.42
C PRO A 90 25.89 0.85 -31.52
N SER A 91 26.67 1.02 -32.59
CA SER A 91 28.01 0.44 -32.71
C SER A 91 28.82 1.20 -33.74
N GLY A 92 30.14 1.22 -33.60
CA GLY A 92 31.05 1.79 -34.58
C GLY A 92 32.17 2.61 -33.95
N ARG A 93 32.99 3.22 -34.80
CA ARG A 93 34.15 4.01 -34.38
C ARG A 93 34.15 5.37 -35.07
N ALA A 94 34.59 6.40 -34.36
CA ALA A 94 34.78 7.74 -34.89
C ALA A 94 35.92 8.45 -34.16
N GLU A 95 36.47 9.48 -34.77
CA GLU A 95 37.38 10.42 -34.10
C GLU A 95 36.72 11.80 -34.05
N VAL A 96 37.02 12.55 -32.98
CA VAL A 96 36.47 13.89 -32.76
C VAL A 96 37.50 14.77 -32.05
N ASP A 97 37.47 16.06 -32.35
CA ASP A 97 38.14 17.11 -31.58
C ASP A 97 37.14 17.66 -30.54
N PRO A 98 37.35 17.39 -29.24
CA PRO A 98 36.45 17.82 -28.17
C PRO A 98 36.73 19.25 -27.68
N GLY A 99 37.43 20.11 -28.43
CA GLY A 99 37.64 21.52 -28.08
C GLY A 99 36.34 22.31 -27.89
N THR A 100 35.24 21.83 -28.46
CA THR A 100 33.85 22.20 -28.14
C THR A 100 33.02 20.92 -28.01
N GLU A 101 31.82 20.99 -27.41
CA GLU A 101 30.95 19.80 -27.38
C GLU A 101 30.55 19.39 -28.80
N ARG A 102 30.98 18.21 -29.22
CA ARG A 102 30.75 17.66 -30.56
C ARG A 102 30.41 16.18 -30.49
N ARG A 103 29.51 15.76 -31.37
CA ARG A 103 29.17 14.35 -31.58
C ARG A 103 30.33 13.62 -32.26
N ALA A 104 30.68 12.43 -31.78
CA ALA A 104 31.69 11.58 -32.39
C ALA A 104 31.12 10.89 -33.65
N GLY A 105 31.24 11.55 -34.81
CA GLY A 105 30.69 11.05 -36.07
C GLY A 105 29.18 10.80 -35.97
N GLN A 106 28.75 9.56 -36.26
CA GLN A 106 27.34 9.12 -36.12
C GLN A 106 27.08 8.31 -34.82
N LEU A 107 28.04 8.28 -33.89
CA LEU A 107 27.86 7.60 -32.62
C LEU A 107 26.97 8.42 -31.68
N PRO A 108 26.28 7.81 -30.71
CA PRO A 108 25.51 8.54 -29.70
C PRO A 108 26.38 9.22 -28.63
N VAL A 109 27.71 9.22 -28.79
CA VAL A 109 28.64 9.80 -27.83
C VAL A 109 29.03 11.20 -28.28
N HIS A 110 28.88 12.17 -27.37
CA HIS A 110 29.37 13.53 -27.53
C HIS A 110 30.54 13.73 -26.58
N LEU A 111 31.60 14.36 -27.08
CA LEU A 111 32.76 14.73 -26.28
C LEU A 111 32.89 16.25 -26.26
N GLY A 112 33.33 16.82 -25.15
CA GLY A 112 33.57 18.24 -25.04
C GLY A 112 34.58 18.58 -23.94
N PRO A 113 34.90 19.87 -23.75
CA PRO A 113 35.84 20.28 -22.73
C PRO A 113 35.29 19.97 -21.34
N THR A 114 36.16 19.49 -20.45
CA THR A 114 35.79 19.26 -19.06
C THR A 114 35.49 20.57 -18.34
N ARG A 115 34.58 20.57 -17.35
CA ARG A 115 34.37 21.74 -16.46
C ARG A 115 35.47 21.87 -15.39
N THR A 116 36.37 20.90 -15.30
CA THR A 116 37.47 20.88 -14.32
C THR A 116 38.71 21.63 -14.84
N ARG A 117 39.72 21.84 -14.00
CA ARG A 117 40.99 22.51 -14.39
C ARG A 117 41.89 21.65 -15.29
N HIS A 118 41.46 20.45 -15.68
CA HIS A 118 42.24 19.54 -16.52
C HIS A 118 42.21 19.98 -17.99
N ARG A 119 43.32 19.76 -18.70
CA ARG A 119 43.39 20.00 -20.15
C ARG A 119 42.59 18.93 -20.88
N THR A 120 41.83 19.35 -21.88
CA THR A 120 41.06 18.47 -22.77
C THR A 120 41.93 18.08 -23.98
N PRO A 121 41.93 16.80 -24.42
CA PRO A 121 42.71 16.41 -25.59
C PRO A 121 42.24 17.01 -26.92
N GLY A 122 43.18 17.26 -27.83
CA GLY A 122 42.89 17.82 -29.16
C GLY A 122 42.26 16.82 -30.14
N ARG A 123 42.54 15.52 -29.97
CA ARG A 123 41.89 14.44 -30.72
C ARG A 123 41.63 13.22 -29.85
N VAL A 124 40.43 12.68 -29.99
CA VAL A 124 39.97 11.51 -29.23
C VAL A 124 39.26 10.54 -30.14
N GLY A 125 39.67 9.27 -30.08
CA GLY A 125 38.97 8.15 -30.71
C GLY A 125 37.89 7.61 -29.78
N VAL A 126 36.69 7.41 -30.32
CA VAL A 126 35.56 6.78 -29.64
C VAL A 126 35.18 5.52 -30.39
N GLU A 127 35.01 4.42 -29.65
CA GLU A 127 34.46 3.18 -30.19
C GLU A 127 33.30 2.71 -29.31
N VAL A 128 32.11 2.65 -29.88
CA VAL A 128 30.96 2.01 -29.24
C VAL A 128 30.93 0.55 -29.68
N LEU A 129 31.06 -0.36 -28.71
CA LEU A 129 31.17 -1.78 -28.99
C LEU A 129 29.80 -2.37 -29.38
N PRO A 130 29.77 -3.39 -30.26
CA PRO A 130 28.54 -4.11 -30.58
C PRO A 130 27.86 -4.71 -29.34
N ARG A 131 26.54 -4.85 -29.39
CA ARG A 131 25.71 -5.37 -28.28
C ARG A 131 26.17 -6.74 -27.76
N GLU A 132 26.66 -7.61 -28.63
CA GLU A 132 27.20 -8.92 -28.26
C GLU A 132 28.39 -8.81 -27.30
N ARG A 133 29.25 -7.81 -27.51
CA ARG A 133 30.44 -7.55 -26.67
C ARG A 133 30.04 -6.96 -25.32
N ALA A 134 29.07 -6.04 -25.30
CA ALA A 134 28.48 -5.55 -24.06
C ALA A 134 27.84 -6.68 -23.25
N THR A 135 27.09 -7.57 -23.92
CA THR A 135 26.43 -8.72 -23.29
C THR A 135 27.45 -9.72 -22.74
N ALA A 136 28.52 -10.02 -23.49
CA ALA A 136 29.61 -10.86 -23.01
C ALA A 136 30.30 -10.28 -21.76
N ALA A 137 30.35 -8.94 -21.66
CA ALA A 137 30.85 -8.21 -20.50
C ALA A 137 29.83 -8.11 -19.34
N GLY A 138 28.63 -8.69 -19.44
CA GLY A 138 27.58 -8.60 -18.41
C GLY A 138 26.72 -7.33 -18.49
N ILE A 139 27.05 -6.39 -19.37
CA ILE A 139 26.48 -5.04 -19.40
C ILE A 139 25.12 -5.03 -20.11
N ASP A 140 24.07 -4.64 -19.38
CA ASP A 140 22.73 -4.37 -19.91
C ASP A 140 22.54 -2.91 -20.33
N GLY A 141 23.41 -2.50 -21.26
CA GLY A 141 23.38 -1.17 -21.86
C GLY A 141 24.49 -1.01 -22.90
N VAL A 142 25.16 0.14 -22.89
CA VAL A 142 26.16 0.54 -23.90
C VAL A 142 27.56 0.41 -23.32
N LEU A 143 28.43 -0.35 -23.99
CA LEU A 143 29.86 -0.44 -23.69
C LEU A 143 30.64 0.36 -24.74
N PHE A 144 31.53 1.24 -24.33
CA PHE A 144 32.31 2.07 -25.25
C PHE A 144 33.70 2.41 -24.70
N THR A 145 34.62 2.75 -25.60
CA THR A 145 35.97 3.20 -25.26
C THR A 145 36.18 4.65 -25.67
N VAL A 146 37.01 5.34 -24.89
CA VAL A 146 37.49 6.68 -25.17
C VAL A 146 39.01 6.66 -25.12
N THR A 147 39.65 6.96 -26.24
CA THR A 147 41.12 6.84 -26.40
C THR A 147 41.70 8.17 -26.85
N PRO A 148 42.52 8.86 -26.03
CA PRO A 148 43.22 10.05 -26.48
C PRO A 148 44.21 9.69 -27.60
N ARG A 149 44.25 10.49 -28.67
CA ARG A 149 45.17 10.30 -29.81
C ARG A 149 46.42 11.17 -29.72
N ASP A 150 46.37 12.17 -28.85
CA ASP A 150 47.44 13.13 -28.58
C ASP A 150 47.78 13.09 -27.09
N THR A 151 48.97 13.57 -26.69
CA THR A 151 49.45 13.54 -25.30
C THR A 151 49.01 14.74 -24.47
N ASP A 152 48.46 15.77 -25.11
CA ASP A 152 47.96 16.96 -24.44
C ASP A 152 46.56 16.66 -23.89
N GLY A 153 46.38 16.71 -22.57
CA GLY A 153 45.07 16.57 -21.94
C GLY A 153 44.79 15.22 -21.28
N THR A 154 44.14 15.26 -20.11
CA THR A 154 43.93 14.09 -19.24
C THR A 154 42.48 13.89 -18.83
N ALA A 155 41.57 14.80 -19.19
CA ALA A 155 40.15 14.64 -18.89
C ALA A 155 39.28 15.34 -19.94
N LEU A 156 38.06 14.86 -20.11
CA LEU A 156 37.07 15.45 -21.00
C LEU A 156 35.66 15.19 -20.47
N ARG A 157 34.67 15.92 -20.99
CA ARG A 157 33.26 15.61 -20.78
C ARG A 157 32.80 14.57 -21.79
N VAL A 158 32.19 13.49 -21.32
CA VAL A 158 31.49 12.48 -22.12
C VAL A 158 29.99 12.62 -21.90
N SER A 159 29.21 12.71 -22.97
CA SER A 159 27.73 12.67 -22.93
C SER A 159 27.22 11.56 -23.85
N LEU A 160 26.54 10.55 -23.30
CA LEU A 160 25.88 9.49 -24.05
C LEU A 160 24.40 9.83 -24.28
N ASP A 161 23.98 9.90 -25.54
CA ASP A 161 22.58 9.97 -25.96
C ASP A 161 21.97 8.56 -25.99
N TYR A 162 20.99 8.30 -25.15
CA TYR A 162 20.29 7.01 -25.05
C TYR A 162 18.84 7.07 -25.55
N SER A 163 18.47 8.12 -26.30
CA SER A 163 17.09 8.32 -26.80
C SER A 163 16.54 7.10 -27.55
N THR A 164 17.39 6.43 -28.33
CA THR A 164 17.07 5.21 -29.11
C THR A 164 17.05 3.91 -28.30
N LEU A 165 17.42 3.97 -27.02
CA LEU A 165 17.56 2.84 -26.10
C LEU A 165 16.66 2.93 -24.88
N ARG A 166 16.06 4.10 -24.60
CA ARG A 166 15.39 4.41 -23.33
C ARG A 166 14.33 3.40 -22.87
N GLY A 167 13.69 2.70 -23.80
CA GLY A 167 12.67 1.68 -23.52
C GLY A 167 13.15 0.23 -23.64
N ALA A 168 14.46 -0.03 -23.57
CA ALA A 168 15.02 -1.34 -23.87
C ALA A 168 14.62 -2.44 -22.86
N PHE A 169 14.47 -2.10 -21.58
CA PHE A 169 14.33 -3.10 -20.50
C PHE A 169 13.09 -2.96 -19.60
N GLY A 170 12.21 -1.98 -19.84
CA GLY A 170 11.07 -1.72 -18.96
C GLY A 170 11.47 -1.18 -17.58
N GLY A 171 10.49 -1.00 -16.69
CA GLY A 171 10.73 -0.63 -15.29
C GLY A 171 11.60 0.63 -15.13
N ASP A 172 11.30 1.66 -15.93
CA ASP A 172 12.01 2.94 -15.93
C ASP A 172 13.55 2.84 -16.04
N TRP A 173 14.05 1.83 -16.75
CA TRP A 173 15.49 1.56 -16.96
C TRP A 173 16.32 2.80 -17.27
N ALA A 174 15.83 3.67 -18.16
CA ALA A 174 16.52 4.91 -18.52
C ALA A 174 16.79 5.84 -17.32
N SER A 175 15.87 5.91 -16.36
CA SER A 175 16.02 6.76 -15.16
C SER A 175 17.04 6.21 -14.16
N ARG A 176 17.38 4.92 -14.29
CA ARG A 176 18.32 4.18 -13.44
C ARG A 176 19.73 4.10 -14.01
N LEU A 177 19.94 4.63 -15.23
CA LEU A 177 21.23 4.63 -15.91
C LEU A 177 22.30 5.36 -15.08
N ARG A 178 23.44 4.69 -14.93
CA ARG A 178 24.70 5.20 -14.38
C ARG A 178 25.82 4.93 -15.38
N LEU A 179 26.96 5.58 -15.19
CA LEU A 179 28.19 5.28 -15.92
C LEU A 179 29.17 4.58 -14.98
N VAL A 180 29.78 3.49 -15.43
CA VAL A 180 30.82 2.76 -14.72
C VAL A 180 32.09 2.69 -15.57
N ARG A 181 33.25 2.84 -14.93
CA ARG A 181 34.56 2.63 -15.55
C ARG A 181 34.99 1.19 -15.33
N LEU A 182 35.33 0.48 -16.40
CA LEU A 182 35.72 -0.92 -16.37
C LEU A 182 37.22 -1.10 -16.64
N PRO A 183 37.86 -2.15 -16.08
CA PRO A 183 39.22 -2.54 -16.46
C PRO A 183 39.32 -2.87 -17.95
N ALA A 184 40.44 -2.51 -18.58
CA ALA A 184 40.66 -2.76 -20.03
C ALA A 184 40.57 -4.25 -20.41
N CYS A 185 40.86 -5.17 -19.47
CA CYS A 185 40.73 -6.61 -19.69
C CYS A 185 39.29 -7.07 -19.97
N VAL A 186 38.26 -6.23 -19.73
CA VAL A 186 36.89 -6.52 -20.15
C VAL A 186 36.76 -6.63 -21.67
N LEU A 187 37.62 -5.96 -22.42
CA LEU A 187 37.61 -6.00 -23.88
C LEU A 187 38.23 -7.29 -24.44
N THR A 188 38.98 -8.06 -23.67
CA THR A 188 39.67 -9.25 -24.17
C THR A 188 39.23 -10.51 -23.46
N THR A 189 38.99 -10.42 -22.15
CA THR A 189 38.66 -11.52 -21.25
C THR A 189 37.44 -11.21 -20.37
N PRO A 190 36.28 -10.84 -20.95
CA PRO A 190 35.09 -10.46 -20.17
C PRO A 190 34.49 -11.58 -19.31
N GLN A 191 34.91 -12.83 -19.51
CA GLN A 191 34.47 -13.99 -18.74
C GLN A 191 35.01 -13.95 -17.30
N ARG A 192 36.08 -13.20 -17.05
CA ARG A 192 36.70 -13.04 -15.74
C ARG A 192 35.96 -12.00 -14.90
N ALA A 193 35.61 -12.35 -13.67
CA ALA A 193 34.84 -11.47 -12.78
C ALA A 193 35.58 -10.16 -12.46
N GLU A 194 36.90 -10.23 -12.28
CA GLU A 194 37.74 -9.06 -12.03
C GLU A 194 37.73 -8.05 -13.18
N CYS A 195 37.46 -8.49 -14.41
CA CYS A 195 37.36 -7.61 -15.58
C CYS A 195 36.00 -6.94 -15.69
N ARG A 196 34.95 -7.47 -15.06
CA ARG A 196 33.62 -6.87 -15.03
C ARG A 196 33.39 -5.94 -13.85
N ARG A 197 34.31 -5.92 -12.87
CA ARG A 197 34.18 -5.07 -11.69
C ARG A 197 34.42 -3.60 -12.07
N GLY A 198 33.33 -2.87 -12.26
CA GLY A 198 33.36 -1.43 -12.55
C GLY A 198 33.43 -0.56 -11.30
N SER A 199 34.09 0.60 -11.43
CA SER A 199 33.98 1.69 -10.45
C SER A 199 32.94 2.70 -10.94
N PRO A 200 31.96 3.10 -10.10
CA PRO A 200 30.99 4.14 -10.46
C PRO A 200 31.69 5.45 -10.86
N VAL A 201 31.16 6.11 -11.88
CA VAL A 201 31.57 7.46 -12.29
C VAL A 201 30.46 8.43 -11.89
N ALA A 202 30.85 9.59 -11.37
CA ALA A 202 29.89 10.64 -11.06
C ALA A 202 29.24 11.15 -12.35
N VAL A 203 27.91 11.09 -12.41
CA VAL A 203 27.14 11.43 -13.61
C VAL A 203 25.94 12.33 -13.31
N THR A 204 25.50 13.01 -14.36
CA THR A 204 24.16 13.59 -14.44
C THR A 204 23.38 12.79 -15.48
N ASN A 205 22.27 12.19 -15.07
CA ASN A 205 21.35 11.51 -15.96
C ASN A 205 20.13 12.39 -16.25
N ASP A 206 20.14 13.05 -17.41
CA ASP A 206 19.01 13.85 -17.90
C ASP A 206 18.08 12.96 -18.75
N THR A 207 17.00 12.51 -18.12
CA THR A 207 15.93 11.72 -18.74
C THR A 207 15.04 12.51 -19.69
N ALA A 208 14.97 13.83 -19.56
CA ALA A 208 14.21 14.67 -20.49
C ALA A 208 14.91 14.71 -21.86
N ASP A 209 16.23 14.98 -21.84
CA ASP A 209 17.08 15.04 -23.05
C ASP A 209 17.66 13.68 -23.45
N ALA A 210 17.40 12.64 -22.65
CA ALA A 210 17.97 11.30 -22.80
C ALA A 210 19.50 11.30 -22.86
N ARG A 211 20.15 12.07 -21.97
CA ARG A 211 21.61 12.23 -21.90
C ARG A 211 22.21 11.83 -20.57
N LEU A 212 23.21 10.95 -20.63
CA LEU A 212 24.05 10.58 -19.49
C LEU A 212 25.40 11.27 -19.61
N THR A 213 25.69 12.23 -18.74
CA THR A 213 26.86 13.12 -18.85
C THR A 213 27.81 12.95 -17.67
N ALA A 214 29.11 12.86 -17.95
CA ALA A 214 30.17 12.70 -16.96
C ALA A 214 31.43 13.48 -17.35
N ASP A 215 32.14 14.04 -16.38
CA ASP A 215 33.55 14.44 -16.57
C ASP A 215 34.44 13.22 -16.27
N VAL A 216 35.22 12.78 -17.26
CA VAL A 216 36.00 11.53 -17.20
C VAL A 216 37.49 11.84 -17.32
N VAL A 217 38.27 11.34 -16.36
CA VAL A 217 39.74 11.32 -16.43
C VAL A 217 40.17 10.12 -17.28
N LEU A 218 40.92 10.39 -18.34
CA LEU A 218 41.39 9.39 -19.29
C LEU A 218 42.65 8.68 -18.81
N ASP A 219 42.84 7.46 -19.27
CA ASP A 219 44.12 6.76 -19.15
C ASP A 219 45.14 7.39 -20.13
N PRO A 220 46.40 7.60 -19.72
CA PRO A 220 47.38 8.32 -20.53
C PRO A 220 47.71 7.55 -21.81
N GLY A 221 47.48 8.15 -22.98
CA GLY A 221 47.74 7.55 -24.30
C GLY A 221 49.21 7.21 -24.57
N PRO A 222 49.53 6.43 -25.63
CA PRO A 222 50.91 6.14 -25.99
C PRO A 222 51.67 7.43 -26.38
N ALA A 223 52.82 7.67 -25.76
CA ALA A 223 53.73 8.74 -26.14
C ALA A 223 54.22 8.53 -27.58
N ARG A 224 54.06 9.53 -28.46
CA ARG A 224 54.73 9.57 -29.76
C ARG A 224 56.13 10.15 -29.59
N ASP A 225 57.07 9.37 -29.06
CA ASP A 225 58.48 9.76 -29.07
C ASP A 225 59.08 9.57 -30.46
N GLY A 226 58.95 10.62 -31.28
CA GLY A 226 59.70 10.83 -32.52
C GLY A 226 61.04 11.53 -32.30
N ARG A 227 61.76 11.26 -31.21
CA ARG A 227 63.14 11.74 -31.01
C ARG A 227 64.06 10.58 -30.64
N VAL A 228 64.86 10.18 -31.62
CA VAL A 228 65.99 9.27 -31.46
C VAL A 228 67.03 9.96 -30.57
N SER A 229 67.22 9.45 -29.35
CA SER A 229 68.44 9.67 -28.57
C SER A 229 69.13 8.33 -28.38
N ARG A 230 70.39 8.30 -28.82
CA ARG A 230 71.27 7.13 -28.97
C ARG A 230 72.04 6.88 -27.67
N ALA A 231 72.20 5.60 -27.29
CA ALA A 231 73.10 4.95 -26.29
C ALA A 231 72.32 4.23 -25.16
N ALA A 232 72.62 3.01 -24.67
CA ALA A 232 73.54 1.89 -24.95
C ALA A 232 72.93 0.59 -24.33
N PRO A 233 73.41 -0.64 -24.64
CA PRO A 233 72.63 -1.89 -24.45
C PRO A 233 73.08 -2.77 -23.27
N VAL A 234 72.15 -3.40 -22.51
CA VAL A 234 72.30 -4.78 -21.95
C VAL A 234 70.94 -5.35 -21.46
N GLY A 235 70.65 -6.62 -21.76
CA GLY A 235 69.80 -7.50 -20.91
C GLY A 235 68.42 -7.90 -21.44
N ARG A 236 68.36 -8.99 -22.23
CA ARG A 236 67.12 -9.67 -22.67
C ARG A 236 66.43 -10.43 -21.52
N ALA A 237 65.20 -10.06 -21.17
CA ALA A 237 64.11 -10.97 -20.78
C ALA A 237 62.78 -10.20 -20.51
N ALA A 238 62.10 -9.75 -21.57
CA ALA A 238 60.68 -9.39 -21.52
C ALA A 238 60.13 -9.31 -22.97
N LEU A 239 59.69 -10.44 -23.51
CA LEU A 239 58.98 -10.51 -24.79
C LEU A 239 57.53 -10.90 -24.48
N ALA A 240 56.67 -9.89 -24.42
CA ALA A 240 55.31 -9.83 -24.98
C ALA A 240 54.47 -8.71 -24.31
N SER A 241 55.01 -7.50 -24.23
CA SER A 241 54.21 -6.29 -24.03
C SER A 241 53.66 -5.90 -25.41
N ALA A 242 52.47 -6.39 -25.76
CA ALA A 242 51.70 -5.74 -26.81
C ALA A 242 51.50 -4.29 -26.37
N ALA A 243 52.00 -3.35 -27.17
CA ALA A 243 51.75 -1.92 -27.00
C ALA A 243 50.24 -1.67 -27.13
N GLY A 244 49.51 -1.87 -26.03
CA GLY A 244 48.08 -1.60 -25.95
C GLY A 244 47.90 -0.09 -25.86
N SER A 245 47.17 0.47 -26.83
CA SER A 245 46.51 1.75 -26.67
C SER A 245 45.75 1.75 -25.34
N SER A 246 46.14 2.60 -24.40
CA SER A 246 45.49 2.85 -23.12
C SER A 246 44.14 3.52 -23.35
N SER A 247 43.12 2.71 -23.65
CA SER A 247 41.75 3.14 -23.84
C SER A 247 41.03 3.15 -22.49
N THR A 248 40.35 4.25 -22.16
CA THR A 248 39.42 4.27 -21.02
C THR A 248 38.13 3.56 -21.43
N VAL A 249 37.76 2.51 -20.69
CA VAL A 249 36.56 1.71 -20.96
C VAL A 249 35.43 2.14 -20.05
N LEU A 250 34.29 2.48 -20.64
CA LEU A 250 33.10 2.97 -19.95
C LEU A 250 31.89 2.11 -20.34
N ALA A 251 31.00 1.87 -19.39
CA ALA A 251 29.72 1.25 -19.63
C ALA A 251 28.59 2.11 -19.04
N ALA A 252 27.54 2.34 -19.83
CA ALA A 252 26.27 2.85 -19.35
C ALA A 252 25.34 1.67 -19.08
N GLU A 253 24.96 1.50 -17.82
CA GLU A 253 24.12 0.40 -17.32
C GLU A 253 23.17 0.92 -16.24
N ALA A 254 22.08 0.19 -15.95
CA ALA A 254 21.12 0.59 -14.94
C ALA A 254 21.44 -0.02 -13.56
N GLY A 255 21.32 0.77 -12.49
CA GLY A 255 21.27 0.26 -11.12
C GLY A 255 19.85 -0.13 -10.69
N ALA A 256 19.63 -0.58 -9.46
CA ALA A 256 18.28 -0.93 -8.97
C ALA A 256 17.36 0.28 -8.68
N SER A 257 17.92 1.50 -8.70
CA SER A 257 17.24 2.74 -8.29
C SER A 257 17.54 3.88 -9.25
N GLY A 258 16.64 4.85 -9.35
CA GLY A 258 16.77 6.00 -10.23
C GLY A 258 15.75 7.09 -9.93
N GLY A 259 15.71 8.12 -10.77
CA GLY A 259 14.81 9.25 -10.58
C GLY A 259 13.31 8.92 -10.69
N ALA A 260 12.98 7.72 -11.15
CA ALA A 260 11.60 7.23 -11.25
C ALA A 260 11.21 6.21 -10.15
N GLY A 261 12.08 5.93 -9.16
CA GLY A 261 11.80 5.00 -8.06
C GLY A 261 12.95 4.05 -7.75
N SER A 262 12.73 3.17 -6.79
CA SER A 262 13.71 2.18 -6.34
C SER A 262 13.11 0.77 -6.20
N PHE A 263 13.68 -0.20 -6.91
CA PHE A 263 13.31 -1.62 -6.75
C PHE A 263 13.94 -2.28 -5.53
N THR A 264 14.85 -1.62 -4.82
CA THR A 264 15.34 -2.09 -3.52
C THR A 264 14.32 -1.92 -2.40
N ALA A 265 13.29 -1.09 -2.62
CA ALA A 265 12.15 -0.96 -1.71
C ALA A 265 11.10 -2.03 -1.98
N THR A 266 10.46 -2.54 -0.92
CA THR A 266 9.34 -3.50 -1.00
C THR A 266 8.06 -2.81 -1.52
N SER A 267 6.96 -3.56 -1.57
CA SER A 267 5.65 -2.99 -1.88
C SER A 267 5.09 -2.08 -0.78
N LEU A 268 5.59 -2.14 0.47
CA LEU A 268 5.15 -1.26 1.55
C LEU A 268 5.46 0.20 1.21
N LYS A 269 4.44 1.07 1.27
CA LYS A 269 4.58 2.49 0.93
C LYS A 269 4.53 3.36 2.18
N PRO A 270 5.40 4.38 2.28
CA PRO A 270 5.29 5.39 3.34
C PRO A 270 3.93 6.11 3.35
N SER A 271 3.26 6.25 2.20
CA SER A 271 1.92 6.84 2.13
C SER A 271 0.84 6.05 2.88
N GLY A 272 1.12 4.80 3.28
CA GLY A 272 0.25 4.04 4.18
C GLY A 272 0.12 4.65 5.58
N SER A 273 1.06 5.51 6.01
CA SER A 273 0.98 6.22 7.31
C SER A 273 0.37 7.62 7.19
N TRP A 274 -0.08 8.03 6.00
CA TRP A 274 -0.74 9.31 5.81
C TRP A 274 -2.15 9.30 6.37
N SER A 275 -2.66 10.46 6.79
CA SER A 275 -4.07 10.59 7.15
C SER A 275 -4.96 10.20 5.97
N ALA A 276 -5.98 9.41 6.24
CA ALA A 276 -7.00 8.95 5.30
C ALA A 276 -8.37 9.61 5.57
N GLY A 277 -9.36 9.33 4.73
CA GLY A 277 -10.73 9.83 4.92
C GLY A 277 -10.92 11.30 4.55
N GLY A 278 -11.92 11.95 5.14
CA GLY A 278 -12.44 13.26 4.70
C GLY A 278 -11.42 14.41 4.75
N SER A 279 -10.46 14.38 5.68
CA SER A 279 -9.40 15.39 5.78
C SER A 279 -8.31 15.25 4.70
N SER A 280 -8.16 14.06 4.13
CA SER A 280 -7.05 13.73 3.21
C SER A 280 -7.22 14.31 1.80
N GLY A 281 -8.46 14.54 1.38
CA GLY A 281 -8.83 14.92 0.02
C GLY A 281 -8.56 13.86 -1.04
N SER A 282 -8.35 12.60 -0.66
CA SER A 282 -8.16 11.48 -1.60
C SER A 282 -9.47 10.99 -2.21
N PHE A 283 -9.40 10.39 -3.41
CA PHE A 283 -10.51 9.62 -3.97
C PHE A 283 -10.30 8.14 -3.66
N GLY A 284 -11.31 7.51 -3.07
CA GLY A 284 -11.38 6.07 -2.83
C GLY A 284 -12.46 5.41 -3.67
N TRP A 285 -12.21 4.18 -4.13
CA TRP A 285 -13.23 3.33 -4.75
C TRP A 285 -13.08 1.90 -4.24
N HIS A 286 -14.19 1.24 -3.92
CA HIS A 286 -14.20 -0.11 -3.37
C HIS A 286 -15.03 -1.02 -4.27
N GLN A 287 -14.46 -2.16 -4.68
CA GLN A 287 -15.16 -3.22 -5.39
C GLN A 287 -15.13 -4.49 -4.55
N SER A 288 -16.17 -4.69 -3.75
CA SER A 288 -16.35 -5.91 -2.97
C SER A 288 -16.62 -7.10 -3.89
N ILE A 289 -16.03 -8.24 -3.55
CA ILE A 289 -16.27 -9.54 -4.18
C ILE A 289 -17.13 -10.37 -3.24
N GLU A 290 -18.34 -10.68 -3.69
CA GLU A 290 -19.28 -11.49 -2.92
C GLU A 290 -18.80 -12.94 -2.82
N VAL A 291 -18.60 -13.44 -1.60
CA VAL A 291 -18.17 -14.82 -1.35
C VAL A 291 -19.34 -15.68 -0.85
N PRO A 292 -19.46 -16.95 -1.28
CA PRO A 292 -20.50 -17.85 -0.78
C PRO A 292 -20.48 -18.02 0.74
N ALA A 293 -21.64 -18.08 1.38
CA ALA A 293 -21.76 -18.41 2.79
C ALA A 293 -21.42 -19.89 3.07
N VAL A 294 -20.96 -20.19 4.28
CA VAL A 294 -20.59 -21.55 4.74
C VAL A 294 -21.16 -21.85 6.13
N PRO A 295 -21.28 -23.13 6.51
CA PRO A 295 -21.56 -23.51 7.90
C PRO A 295 -20.56 -22.85 8.87
N GLY A 296 -21.07 -22.32 9.98
CA GLY A 296 -20.26 -21.62 10.99
C GLY A 296 -20.03 -20.12 10.72
N GLY A 297 -20.33 -19.62 9.51
CA GLY A 297 -20.36 -18.18 9.21
C GLY A 297 -19.01 -17.48 9.04
N LEU A 298 -17.89 -18.15 9.29
CA LEU A 298 -16.55 -17.59 9.08
C LEU A 298 -16.22 -17.56 7.57
N VAL A 299 -16.22 -16.36 6.99
CA VAL A 299 -15.98 -16.10 5.56
C VAL A 299 -14.85 -15.07 5.37
N PRO A 300 -14.07 -15.14 4.28
CA PRO A 300 -13.04 -14.15 4.00
C PRO A 300 -13.63 -12.85 3.45
N GLU A 301 -12.93 -11.73 3.69
CA GLU A 301 -13.20 -10.48 3.01
C GLU A 301 -12.31 -10.34 1.77
N VAL A 302 -12.92 -10.07 0.62
CA VAL A 302 -12.23 -9.84 -0.65
C VAL A 302 -12.77 -8.52 -1.24
N SER A 303 -11.92 -7.49 -1.28
CA SER A 303 -12.25 -6.19 -1.86
C SER A 303 -11.10 -5.71 -2.73
N LEU A 304 -11.41 -5.18 -3.93
CA LEU A 304 -10.42 -4.47 -4.73
C LEU A 304 -10.57 -2.99 -4.41
N ASP A 305 -9.54 -2.40 -3.80
CA ASP A 305 -9.61 -1.05 -3.26
C ASP A 305 -8.68 -0.12 -4.03
N TYR A 306 -9.22 1.00 -4.49
CA TYR A 306 -8.46 2.08 -5.12
C TYR A 306 -8.29 3.26 -4.16
N SER A 307 -7.10 3.84 -4.15
CA SER A 307 -6.82 5.12 -3.49
C SER A 307 -5.93 6.00 -4.34
N SER A 308 -6.41 7.20 -4.71
CA SER A 308 -5.59 8.18 -5.47
C SER A 308 -4.35 8.63 -4.69
N GLN A 309 -4.42 8.58 -3.37
CA GLN A 309 -3.34 9.00 -2.49
C GLN A 309 -2.17 8.01 -2.46
N SER A 310 -2.42 6.72 -2.72
CA SER A 310 -1.35 5.73 -2.91
C SER A 310 -0.47 6.09 -4.12
N VAL A 311 -1.09 6.65 -5.17
CA VAL A 311 -0.41 7.14 -6.39
C VAL A 311 0.34 8.45 -6.13
N ASP A 312 -0.25 9.37 -5.35
CA ASP A 312 0.41 10.62 -4.95
C ASP A 312 1.68 10.37 -4.11
N GLY A 313 1.73 9.25 -3.39
CA GLY A 313 2.87 8.82 -2.56
C GLY A 313 4.06 8.23 -3.33
N LEU A 314 3.97 8.07 -4.65
CA LEU A 314 5.05 7.50 -5.47
C LEU A 314 6.14 8.54 -5.76
N THR A 315 7.37 8.24 -5.34
CA THR A 315 8.55 9.14 -5.40
C THR A 315 9.80 8.39 -5.86
N SER A 316 10.94 9.07 -5.99
CA SER A 316 12.23 8.40 -6.29
C SER A 316 12.67 7.39 -5.23
N ALA A 317 12.19 7.52 -3.99
CA ALA A 317 12.60 6.68 -2.86
C ALA A 317 11.71 5.44 -2.68
N THR A 318 10.57 5.36 -3.37
CA THR A 318 9.62 4.25 -3.25
C THR A 318 9.74 3.30 -4.42
N ASN A 319 9.25 2.07 -4.23
CA ASN A 319 9.00 1.17 -5.35
C ASN A 319 7.78 1.67 -6.11
N ASN A 320 7.91 1.94 -7.41
CA ASN A 320 6.84 2.55 -8.19
C ASN A 320 6.24 1.59 -9.22
N GLN A 321 6.47 0.28 -9.09
CA GLN A 321 5.67 -0.70 -9.82
C GLN A 321 4.24 -0.69 -9.28
N ALA A 322 3.26 -0.65 -10.19
CA ALA A 322 1.85 -0.82 -9.83
C ALA A 322 1.60 -2.17 -9.14
N SER A 323 0.55 -2.28 -8.33
CA SER A 323 0.16 -3.58 -7.74
C SER A 323 -0.17 -4.61 -8.82
N TRP A 324 -0.40 -5.86 -8.42
CA TRP A 324 -0.92 -6.89 -9.32
C TRP A 324 -2.28 -6.58 -9.96
N ILE A 325 -3.03 -5.59 -9.44
CA ILE A 325 -4.31 -5.16 -10.01
C ILE A 325 -4.13 -3.96 -10.94
N GLY A 326 -3.32 -2.98 -10.52
CA GLY A 326 -3.06 -1.76 -11.29
C GLY A 326 -2.64 -0.59 -10.42
N ASP A 327 -2.25 0.52 -11.05
CA ASP A 327 -1.82 1.74 -10.38
C ASP A 327 -2.97 2.29 -9.52
N GLY A 328 -2.68 2.54 -8.25
CA GLY A 328 -3.67 3.01 -7.28
C GLY A 328 -4.61 1.95 -6.70
N TRP A 329 -4.65 0.74 -7.27
CA TRP A 329 -5.46 -0.38 -6.78
C TRP A 329 -4.64 -1.32 -5.91
N ASP A 330 -5.25 -1.96 -4.92
CA ASP A 330 -4.65 -3.08 -4.20
C ASP A 330 -5.69 -4.06 -3.64
N TYR A 331 -5.21 -5.26 -3.32
CA TYR A 331 -5.89 -6.22 -2.46
C TYR A 331 -4.84 -7.18 -1.91
N TRP A 332 -4.79 -7.27 -0.58
CA TRP A 332 -4.03 -8.28 0.14
C TRP A 332 -4.77 -8.69 1.43
N PRO A 333 -4.94 -9.99 1.74
CA PRO A 333 -5.72 -10.43 2.91
C PRO A 333 -5.17 -9.97 4.27
N GLY A 334 -3.86 -9.75 4.32
CA GLY A 334 -3.14 -9.31 5.51
C GLY A 334 -1.70 -9.79 5.48
N TYR A 335 -0.81 -9.02 6.10
CA TYR A 335 0.59 -9.37 6.29
C TYR A 335 1.18 -8.66 7.50
N ILE A 336 2.25 -9.23 8.06
CA ILE A 336 3.20 -8.51 8.89
C ILE A 336 4.48 -8.38 8.07
N GLU A 337 5.05 -7.18 8.00
CA GLU A 337 6.28 -6.91 7.25
C GLU A 337 7.33 -6.29 8.15
N ARG A 338 8.56 -6.77 8.02
CA ARG A 338 9.74 -6.21 8.68
C ARG A 338 10.63 -5.60 7.61
N SER A 339 10.94 -4.32 7.77
CA SER A 339 11.77 -3.59 6.82
C SER A 339 13.22 -3.53 7.29
N TYR A 340 14.15 -3.92 6.41
CA TYR A 340 15.59 -3.98 6.70
C TYR A 340 16.36 -2.87 5.99
N PRO A 341 17.26 -2.12 6.68
CA PRO A 341 18.13 -1.14 6.02
C PRO A 341 19.19 -1.80 5.13
N SER A 342 19.79 -1.01 4.24
CA SER A 342 20.92 -1.47 3.43
C SER A 342 22.20 -1.56 4.26
N CYS A 343 23.00 -2.59 4.01
CA CYS A 343 24.37 -2.70 4.52
C CYS A 343 25.29 -1.60 3.96
N ALA A 344 24.90 -0.89 2.90
CA ALA A 344 25.64 0.25 2.37
C ALA A 344 25.69 1.42 3.37
N ASP A 345 24.69 1.48 4.26
CA ASP A 345 24.58 2.48 5.32
C ASP A 345 25.09 1.96 6.67
N ASN A 346 25.63 0.74 6.72
CA ASN A 346 26.06 0.04 7.94
C ASN A 346 26.90 0.96 8.86
N PRO A 347 26.32 1.46 9.98
CA PRO A 347 27.03 2.36 10.87
C PRO A 347 27.94 1.60 11.86
N GLU A 348 27.81 0.27 11.94
CA GLU A 348 28.45 -0.57 12.95
C GLU A 348 29.70 -1.31 12.43
N GLY A 349 30.07 -1.14 11.15
CA GLY A 349 31.25 -1.79 10.59
C GLY A 349 31.76 -1.19 9.27
N PRO A 350 32.97 -1.60 8.83
CA PRO A 350 33.60 -1.07 7.63
C PRO A 350 33.03 -1.65 6.32
N THR A 351 32.34 -2.79 6.38
CA THR A 351 31.82 -3.46 5.19
C THR A 351 30.54 -2.80 4.71
N ARG A 352 30.57 -2.31 3.46
CA ARG A 352 29.43 -1.70 2.77
C ARG A 352 29.08 -2.53 1.52
N THR A 353 27.92 -3.17 1.52
CA THR A 353 27.38 -3.96 0.40
C THR A 353 25.95 -3.56 0.11
N GLY A 354 25.42 -3.97 -1.04
CA GLY A 354 24.01 -3.80 -1.38
C GLY A 354 23.03 -4.72 -0.63
N ASP A 355 23.53 -5.54 0.30
CA ASP A 355 22.71 -6.49 1.03
C ASP A 355 21.78 -5.80 2.04
N GLN A 356 20.78 -6.53 2.53
CA GLN A 356 19.98 -6.11 3.68
C GLN A 356 20.72 -6.43 4.98
N CYS A 357 20.67 -5.54 5.95
CA CYS A 357 21.33 -5.68 7.25
C CYS A 357 20.34 -5.53 8.39
N TRP A 358 20.67 -6.10 9.54
CA TRP A 358 20.03 -5.71 10.80
C TRP A 358 20.32 -4.24 11.10
N GLY A 359 19.31 -3.52 11.58
CA GLY A 359 19.41 -2.13 11.97
C GLY A 359 18.80 -1.86 13.35
N LYS A 360 19.34 -0.85 14.05
CA LYS A 360 18.73 -0.34 15.28
C LYS A 360 17.32 0.16 14.98
N GLY A 361 16.32 -0.33 15.72
CA GLY A 361 14.94 0.11 15.55
C GLY A 361 14.24 -0.45 14.30
N THR A 362 14.58 -1.66 13.86
CA THR A 362 13.87 -2.35 12.77
C THR A 362 12.35 -2.22 12.95
N ARG A 363 11.64 -1.64 11.95
CA ARG A 363 10.18 -1.47 12.01
C ARG A 363 9.46 -2.74 11.58
N VAL A 364 8.38 -3.02 12.30
CA VAL A 364 7.43 -4.07 11.95
C VAL A 364 6.07 -3.41 11.73
N THR A 365 5.44 -3.67 10.60
CA THR A 365 4.13 -3.12 10.23
C THR A 365 3.14 -4.26 10.09
N LEU A 366 2.01 -4.17 10.79
CA LEU A 366 0.87 -5.06 10.63
C LEU A 366 -0.10 -4.43 9.64
N SER A 367 -0.49 -5.20 8.62
CA SER A 367 -1.63 -4.93 7.76
C SER A 367 -2.67 -6.03 7.92
N LEU A 368 -3.87 -5.67 8.38
CA LEU A 368 -4.98 -6.59 8.60
C LEU A 368 -6.30 -5.83 8.45
N SER A 369 -7.29 -6.45 7.78
CA SER A 369 -8.64 -5.89 7.61
C SER A 369 -8.65 -4.47 7.02
N GLY A 370 -7.80 -4.22 6.03
CA GLY A 370 -7.68 -2.90 5.37
C GLY A 370 -7.00 -1.81 6.21
N GLN A 371 -6.58 -2.11 7.44
CA GLN A 371 -5.82 -1.20 8.29
C GLN A 371 -4.33 -1.56 8.25
N SER A 372 -3.47 -0.56 8.39
CA SER A 372 -2.02 -0.73 8.50
C SER A 372 -1.52 0.09 9.68
N THR A 373 -0.78 -0.53 10.59
CA THR A 373 -0.29 0.11 11.82
C THR A 373 1.10 -0.39 12.18
N THR A 374 1.92 0.47 12.80
CA THR A 374 3.24 0.05 13.29
C THR A 374 3.06 -0.81 14.53
N LEU A 375 3.86 -1.86 14.68
CA LEU A 375 3.95 -2.61 15.93
C LEU A 375 5.00 -2.00 16.85
N VAL A 376 4.59 -1.71 18.08
CA VAL A 376 5.40 -1.23 19.20
C VAL A 376 5.84 -2.42 20.02
N ARG A 377 7.14 -2.61 20.20
CA ARG A 377 7.68 -3.60 21.13
C ARG A 377 7.94 -2.93 22.47
N ASP A 378 7.15 -3.24 23.47
CA ASP A 378 7.29 -2.66 24.79
C ASP A 378 8.69 -2.97 25.38
N ASP A 379 9.43 -1.93 25.76
CA ASP A 379 10.80 -2.08 26.27
C ASP A 379 10.83 -2.77 27.64
N ALA A 380 9.75 -2.66 28.43
CA ALA A 380 9.67 -3.24 29.77
C ALA A 380 9.34 -4.74 29.76
N THR A 381 8.37 -5.14 28.93
CA THR A 381 7.84 -6.53 28.90
C THR A 381 8.29 -7.34 27.69
N GLY A 382 8.70 -6.68 26.61
CA GLY A 382 8.95 -7.31 25.32
C GLY A 382 7.68 -7.71 24.54
N ALA A 383 6.49 -7.36 25.04
CA ALA A 383 5.21 -7.60 24.37
C ALA A 383 5.07 -6.70 23.13
N TRP A 384 4.33 -7.18 22.13
CA TRP A 384 4.04 -6.44 20.91
C TRP A 384 2.62 -5.89 20.95
N HIS A 385 2.48 -4.62 20.60
CA HIS A 385 1.21 -3.91 20.55
C HIS A 385 1.10 -3.14 19.23
N PRO A 386 -0.07 -3.10 18.57
CA PRO A 386 -0.33 -2.11 17.53
C PRO A 386 -0.24 -0.69 18.10
N GLU A 387 0.21 0.29 17.31
CA GLU A 387 0.31 1.70 17.76
C GLU A 387 -1.06 2.28 18.16
N ASP A 388 -2.10 1.99 17.38
CA ASP A 388 -3.49 2.40 17.69
C ASP A 388 -4.18 1.51 18.74
N ASP A 389 -3.52 0.41 19.14
CA ASP A 389 -3.94 -0.64 20.09
C ASP A 389 -5.47 -0.83 20.17
N ASN A 390 -6.08 -1.66 19.32
CA ASN A 390 -7.52 -1.98 19.46
C ASN A 390 -7.75 -3.15 20.45
N GLY A 391 -6.76 -3.45 21.30
CA GLY A 391 -6.80 -4.51 22.30
C GLY A 391 -6.59 -5.92 21.73
N GLU A 392 -6.05 -6.06 20.53
CA GLU A 392 -5.57 -7.34 20.02
C GLU A 392 -4.29 -7.79 20.75
N GLN A 393 -4.14 -9.11 20.92
CA GLN A 393 -2.88 -9.70 21.39
C GLN A 393 -1.98 -10.01 20.20
N VAL A 394 -0.80 -9.37 20.12
CA VAL A 394 0.16 -9.63 19.04
C VAL A 394 1.35 -10.44 19.57
N GLN A 395 1.62 -11.58 18.94
CA GLN A 395 2.61 -12.53 19.42
C GLN A 395 3.57 -12.95 18.30
N LEU A 396 4.86 -12.66 18.49
CA LEU A 396 5.94 -13.28 17.72
C LEU A 396 6.22 -14.68 18.30
N ARG A 397 6.36 -15.67 17.41
CA ARG A 397 6.63 -17.08 17.69
C ARG A 397 7.74 -17.57 16.76
N THR A 398 8.39 -18.68 17.13
CA THR A 398 9.43 -19.33 16.33
C THR A 398 9.11 -20.83 16.15
N GLY A 399 9.89 -21.54 15.34
CA GLY A 399 9.77 -22.98 15.12
C GLY A 399 8.85 -23.42 13.97
N ALA A 400 8.30 -22.48 13.19
CA ALA A 400 7.59 -22.82 11.95
C ALA A 400 8.56 -23.33 10.88
N VAL A 401 8.12 -24.29 10.05
CA VAL A 401 8.91 -24.72 8.89
C VAL A 401 8.49 -23.89 7.68
N ASN A 402 9.03 -22.68 7.59
CA ASN A 402 8.61 -21.66 6.63
C ASN A 402 9.77 -21.03 5.82
N GLY A 403 11.01 -21.50 6.03
CA GLY A 403 12.20 -21.04 5.31
C GLY A 403 12.93 -19.87 5.96
N ASP A 404 12.37 -19.28 7.02
CA ASP A 404 13.06 -18.39 7.94
C ASP A 404 14.11 -19.17 8.78
N ASN A 405 15.14 -18.49 9.29
CA ASN A 405 16.27 -19.11 9.97
C ASN A 405 15.88 -19.88 11.24
N ASP A 406 14.90 -19.37 12.00
CA ASP A 406 14.41 -20.01 13.23
C ASP A 406 12.89 -20.22 13.21
N GLY A 407 12.25 -19.92 12.08
CA GLY A 407 10.83 -20.18 11.87
C GLY A 407 9.96 -19.11 12.51
N GLU A 408 10.42 -17.86 12.50
CA GLU A 408 9.60 -16.73 12.96
C GLU A 408 8.23 -16.76 12.26
N HIS A 409 7.16 -16.58 13.03
CA HIS A 409 5.79 -16.42 12.56
C HIS A 409 4.99 -15.66 13.62
N TRP A 410 3.83 -15.14 13.24
CA TRP A 410 3.04 -14.29 14.13
C TRP A 410 1.64 -14.84 14.36
N VAL A 411 1.10 -14.53 15.54
CA VAL A 411 -0.30 -14.73 15.87
C VAL A 411 -0.88 -13.41 16.39
N VAL A 412 -1.92 -12.92 15.75
CA VAL A 412 -2.73 -11.79 16.22
C VAL A 412 -4.07 -12.34 16.69
N THR A 413 -4.44 -12.10 17.95
CA THR A 413 -5.72 -12.55 18.51
C THR A 413 -6.60 -11.34 18.78
N THR A 414 -7.73 -11.23 18.09
CA THR A 414 -8.70 -10.15 18.31
C THR A 414 -9.47 -10.35 19.62
N GLN A 415 -10.12 -9.30 20.12
CA GLN A 415 -10.82 -9.30 21.41
C GLN A 415 -11.98 -10.31 21.51
N ASP A 416 -12.43 -10.89 20.39
CA ASP A 416 -13.45 -11.94 20.33
C ASP A 416 -12.85 -13.36 20.44
N GLY A 417 -11.53 -13.48 20.54
CA GLY A 417 -10.76 -14.72 20.58
C GLY A 417 -10.40 -15.31 19.21
N THR A 418 -10.71 -14.63 18.10
CA THR A 418 -10.33 -15.09 16.76
C THR A 418 -8.82 -14.91 16.55
N ARG A 419 -8.15 -15.96 16.08
CA ARG A 419 -6.69 -15.99 15.89
C ARG A 419 -6.34 -15.91 14.41
N TYR A 420 -5.46 -14.98 14.07
CA TYR A 420 -4.91 -14.74 12.75
C TYR A 420 -3.42 -15.11 12.76
N HIS A 421 -3.04 -16.15 12.02
CA HIS A 421 -1.67 -16.61 11.90
C HIS A 421 -1.03 -16.08 10.62
N PHE A 422 0.21 -15.63 10.74
CA PHE A 422 0.98 -15.11 9.61
C PHE A 422 2.29 -15.90 9.49
N GLY A 423 2.52 -16.47 8.31
CA GLY A 423 3.77 -17.19 8.02
C GLY A 423 3.90 -18.57 8.67
N LEU A 424 2.81 -19.19 9.13
CA LEU A 424 2.84 -20.52 9.76
C LEU A 424 3.31 -21.61 8.77
N ASN A 425 2.99 -21.44 7.49
CA ASN A 425 3.39 -22.22 6.32
C ASN A 425 2.85 -23.67 6.26
N ARG A 426 3.01 -24.42 7.34
CA ARG A 426 2.47 -25.76 7.54
C ARG A 426 1.32 -25.70 8.54
N LEU A 427 0.12 -25.57 8.01
CA LEU A 427 -1.10 -25.47 8.81
C LEU A 427 -1.37 -26.74 9.65
N PRO A 428 -2.14 -26.66 10.75
CA PRO A 428 -2.56 -27.83 11.52
C PRO A 428 -3.14 -28.95 10.64
N GLY A 429 -2.72 -30.19 10.92
CA GLY A 429 -3.07 -31.36 10.10
C GLY A 429 -2.20 -31.57 8.86
N TRP A 430 -1.15 -30.76 8.65
CA TRP A 430 -0.20 -30.96 7.55
C TRP A 430 0.61 -32.26 7.74
N GLY A 431 0.69 -33.08 6.69
CA GLY A 431 1.54 -34.25 6.58
C GLY A 431 2.44 -34.20 5.35
N GLY A 432 3.39 -35.13 5.25
CA GLY A 432 4.31 -35.19 4.10
C GLY A 432 3.57 -35.28 2.77
N GLY A 433 3.92 -34.40 1.82
CA GLY A 433 3.29 -34.32 0.49
C GLY A 433 2.15 -33.29 0.38
N ASN A 434 1.63 -32.77 1.49
CA ASN A 434 0.63 -31.71 1.46
C ASN A 434 1.24 -30.38 1.00
N ALA A 435 0.45 -29.57 0.29
CA ALA A 435 0.85 -28.23 -0.09
C ALA A 435 1.10 -27.35 1.15
N THR A 436 2.19 -26.58 1.14
CA THR A 436 2.42 -25.48 2.07
C THR A 436 1.70 -24.22 1.61
N THR A 437 1.43 -23.29 2.53
CA THR A 437 0.78 -22.01 2.18
C THR A 437 1.73 -21.04 1.48
N ASN A 438 3.05 -21.21 1.63
CA ASN A 438 4.11 -20.32 1.11
C ASN A 438 3.99 -18.88 1.61
N SER A 439 3.61 -18.75 2.88
CA SER A 439 3.20 -17.49 3.50
C SER A 439 4.36 -16.68 4.09
N ALA A 440 5.54 -17.26 4.33
CA ALA A 440 6.72 -16.52 4.75
C ALA A 440 7.64 -16.23 3.55
N TRP A 441 7.92 -14.96 3.30
CA TRP A 441 8.78 -14.50 2.21
C TRP A 441 10.11 -14.04 2.78
N THR A 442 11.20 -14.69 2.35
CA THR A 442 12.51 -14.56 2.97
C THR A 442 13.55 -13.94 2.04
N ALA A 443 14.51 -13.24 2.64
CA ALA A 443 15.69 -12.70 1.99
C ALA A 443 16.92 -12.84 2.89
N PRO A 444 18.15 -12.88 2.34
CA PRO A 444 19.36 -12.84 3.15
C PRO A 444 19.48 -11.51 3.89
N VAL A 445 19.63 -11.58 5.21
CA VAL A 445 19.90 -10.42 6.06
C VAL A 445 21.19 -10.64 6.83
N TYR A 446 22.08 -9.67 6.74
CA TYR A 446 23.39 -9.69 7.37
C TYR A 446 23.35 -9.17 8.80
N ALA A 447 24.08 -9.84 9.67
CA ALA A 447 24.43 -9.34 10.99
C ALA A 447 25.73 -8.53 10.90
N THR A 448 25.66 -7.29 11.38
CA THR A 448 26.75 -6.31 11.44
C THR A 448 27.50 -6.32 12.76
N ALA A 449 26.89 -6.85 13.83
CA ALA A 449 27.48 -6.84 15.17
C ALA A 449 27.15 -8.11 15.97
N ALA A 450 28.03 -8.43 16.94
CA ALA A 450 27.83 -9.54 17.86
C ALA A 450 26.51 -9.37 18.65
N GLY A 451 25.78 -10.47 18.83
CA GLY A 451 24.46 -10.48 19.47
C GLY A 451 23.29 -10.34 18.50
N GLN A 452 23.53 -9.95 17.24
CA GLN A 452 22.51 -10.03 16.19
C GLN A 452 22.35 -11.48 15.69
N PRO A 453 21.13 -11.89 15.26
CA PRO A 453 20.89 -13.21 14.70
C PRO A 453 21.84 -13.54 13.55
N CYS A 454 22.44 -14.73 13.58
CA CYS A 454 23.33 -15.25 12.54
C CYS A 454 24.65 -14.47 12.36
N HIS A 455 25.10 -13.75 13.39
CA HIS A 455 26.43 -13.13 13.40
C HIS A 455 27.56 -14.18 13.30
N SER A 456 28.55 -13.91 12.45
CA SER A 456 29.76 -14.72 12.29
C SER A 456 31.02 -13.86 12.35
N SER A 457 32.18 -14.48 12.62
CA SER A 457 33.48 -13.80 12.61
C SER A 457 33.92 -13.34 11.22
N THR A 458 33.32 -13.89 10.15
CA THR A 458 33.58 -13.47 8.78
C THR A 458 32.32 -12.90 8.15
N TRP A 459 32.46 -11.78 7.46
CA TRP A 459 31.33 -11.14 6.78
C TRP A 459 30.59 -12.10 5.86
N ALA A 460 31.32 -12.88 5.05
CA ALA A 460 30.73 -13.81 4.08
C ALA A 460 29.76 -14.83 4.69
N ALA A 461 29.94 -15.18 5.97
CA ALA A 461 29.09 -16.13 6.70
C ALA A 461 28.14 -15.44 7.72
N SER A 462 28.18 -14.11 7.85
CA SER A 462 27.43 -13.34 8.85
C SER A 462 26.03 -12.98 8.35
N TYR A 463 25.26 -13.96 7.88
CA TYR A 463 23.90 -13.76 7.38
C TYR A 463 23.06 -15.04 7.55
N CYS A 464 21.74 -14.89 7.50
CA CYS A 464 20.81 -16.00 7.26
C CYS A 464 19.59 -15.54 6.46
N ALA A 465 18.78 -16.49 6.00
CA ALA A 465 17.48 -16.18 5.41
C ALA A 465 16.54 -15.72 6.52
N GLN A 466 16.08 -14.48 6.43
CA GLN A 466 15.13 -13.87 7.36
C GLN A 466 13.85 -13.56 6.61
N ALA A 467 12.70 -13.78 7.24
CA ALA A 467 11.44 -13.32 6.70
C ALA A 467 11.38 -11.79 6.70
N TRP A 468 11.14 -11.22 5.53
CA TRP A 468 10.81 -9.80 5.38
C TRP A 468 9.30 -9.60 5.38
N ARG A 469 8.50 -10.59 4.98
CA ARG A 469 7.03 -10.55 5.06
C ARG A 469 6.44 -11.89 5.48
N TRP A 470 5.55 -11.88 6.47
CA TRP A 470 4.68 -12.98 6.86
C TRP A 470 3.25 -12.68 6.42
N ASN A 471 2.77 -13.36 5.39
CA ASN A 471 1.40 -13.22 4.90
C ASN A 471 0.43 -14.00 5.79
N LEU A 472 -0.81 -13.50 5.92
CA LEU A 472 -1.89 -14.18 6.60
C LEU A 472 -2.13 -15.53 5.94
N ASP A 473 -2.11 -16.63 6.70
CA ASP A 473 -2.27 -17.96 6.12
C ASP A 473 -3.26 -18.87 6.84
N TYR A 474 -3.64 -18.52 8.07
CA TYR A 474 -4.63 -19.27 8.83
C TYR A 474 -5.43 -18.37 9.76
N VAL A 475 -6.76 -18.47 9.72
CA VAL A 475 -7.67 -17.82 10.67
C VAL A 475 -8.47 -18.90 11.38
N VAL A 476 -8.58 -18.82 12.70
CA VAL A 476 -9.35 -19.76 13.52
C VAL A 476 -10.25 -18.98 14.49
N ASP A 477 -11.56 -19.17 14.36
CA ASP A 477 -12.52 -18.59 15.31
C ASP A 477 -12.62 -19.43 16.61
N THR A 478 -13.35 -18.91 17.60
CA THR A 478 -13.57 -19.59 18.89
C THR A 478 -14.40 -20.87 18.79
N HIS A 479 -15.08 -21.10 17.67
CA HIS A 479 -15.83 -22.32 17.40
C HIS A 479 -15.00 -23.37 16.67
N GLY A 480 -13.76 -23.07 16.27
CA GLY A 480 -12.86 -23.94 15.51
C GLY A 480 -13.18 -24.01 14.02
N ASN A 481 -13.87 -23.01 13.46
CA ASN A 481 -14.01 -22.83 12.01
C ASN A 481 -12.76 -22.11 11.49
N VAL A 482 -12.37 -22.39 10.24
CA VAL A 482 -11.11 -21.88 9.69
C VAL A 482 -11.20 -21.31 8.28
N ILE A 483 -10.31 -20.35 8.02
CA ILE A 483 -9.94 -19.85 6.69
C ILE A 483 -8.45 -20.13 6.48
N SER A 484 -8.06 -20.58 5.29
CA SER A 484 -6.66 -20.79 4.91
C SER A 484 -6.32 -20.10 3.59
N TYR A 485 -5.16 -19.47 3.54
CA TYR A 485 -4.68 -18.71 2.37
C TYR A 485 -3.43 -19.36 1.81
N PHE A 486 -3.36 -19.53 0.48
CA PHE A 486 -2.24 -20.15 -0.20
C PHE A 486 -1.69 -19.22 -1.28
N TYR A 487 -0.37 -19.14 -1.36
CA TYR A 487 0.36 -18.20 -2.22
C TYR A 487 1.25 -18.94 -3.21
N ASP A 488 1.45 -18.33 -4.38
CA ASP A 488 2.55 -18.67 -5.27
C ASP A 488 3.65 -17.61 -5.10
N THR A 489 4.90 -18.05 -4.89
CA THR A 489 6.04 -17.16 -4.68
C THR A 489 6.79 -16.91 -5.98
N GLU A 490 7.36 -15.72 -6.10
CA GLU A 490 8.33 -15.39 -7.14
C GLU A 490 9.74 -15.40 -6.52
N THR A 491 10.60 -16.31 -6.98
CA THR A 491 12.00 -16.37 -6.57
C THR A 491 12.85 -15.42 -7.40
N GLY A 492 13.62 -14.57 -6.72
CA GLY A 492 14.70 -13.79 -7.33
C GLY A 492 16.06 -14.39 -7.01
N TYR A 493 17.06 -14.05 -7.82
CA TYR A 493 18.47 -14.32 -7.53
C TYR A 493 19.27 -13.03 -7.64
N TYR A 494 20.31 -12.88 -6.81
CA TYR A 494 21.20 -11.74 -6.89
C TYR A 494 22.62 -12.11 -6.47
N ALA A 495 23.59 -11.24 -6.78
CA ALA A 495 24.99 -11.42 -6.46
C ALA A 495 25.33 -10.85 -5.06
N ARG A 496 24.98 -11.62 -4.02
CA ARG A 496 25.20 -11.29 -2.60
C ARG A 496 26.65 -10.93 -2.29
N ASN A 497 26.88 -10.04 -1.33
CA ASN A 497 28.21 -9.64 -0.85
C ASN A 497 29.10 -9.06 -1.98
N ASN A 498 28.52 -8.20 -2.82
CA ASN A 498 29.19 -7.61 -3.99
C ASN A 498 29.83 -8.68 -4.91
N GLY A 499 29.17 -9.84 -5.03
CA GLY A 499 29.56 -10.92 -5.93
C GLY A 499 29.38 -10.54 -7.40
N SER A 500 29.61 -11.50 -8.30
CA SER A 500 29.41 -11.33 -9.76
C SER A 500 28.52 -12.44 -10.37
N THR A 501 27.95 -13.28 -9.53
CA THR A 501 27.15 -14.44 -9.93
C THR A 501 25.90 -14.48 -9.07
N ALA A 502 24.73 -14.60 -9.70
CA ALA A 502 23.44 -14.68 -9.02
C ALA A 502 23.20 -16.08 -8.47
N ASN A 503 23.86 -16.41 -7.36
CA ASN A 503 23.76 -17.72 -6.70
C ASN A 503 22.92 -17.69 -5.42
N THR A 504 22.38 -16.53 -5.04
CA THR A 504 21.64 -16.35 -3.80
C THR A 504 20.15 -16.21 -4.09
N PRO A 505 19.32 -17.23 -3.80
CA PRO A 505 17.88 -17.14 -3.93
C PRO A 505 17.26 -16.31 -2.80
N TYR A 506 16.13 -15.68 -3.10
CA TYR A 506 15.24 -15.04 -2.13
C TYR A 506 13.83 -14.98 -2.72
N VAL A 507 12.82 -14.74 -1.88
CA VAL A 507 11.45 -14.47 -2.35
C VAL A 507 11.35 -12.98 -2.67
N ARG A 508 11.29 -12.63 -3.97
CA ARG A 508 11.19 -11.22 -4.42
C ARG A 508 9.78 -10.65 -4.34
N GLY A 509 8.78 -11.53 -4.22
CA GLY A 509 7.36 -11.22 -4.19
C GLY A 509 6.52 -12.48 -4.37
N GLY A 510 5.24 -12.31 -4.66
CA GLY A 510 4.32 -13.41 -4.88
C GLY A 510 2.88 -12.92 -5.02
N VAL A 511 1.97 -13.86 -5.22
CA VAL A 511 0.53 -13.59 -5.41
C VAL A 511 -0.30 -14.55 -4.57
N LEU A 512 -1.47 -14.07 -4.12
CA LEU A 512 -2.48 -14.94 -3.53
C LEU A 512 -3.05 -15.83 -4.64
N ARG A 513 -3.08 -17.15 -4.41
CA ARG A 513 -3.58 -18.12 -5.38
C ARG A 513 -5.01 -18.55 -5.06
N ARG A 514 -5.28 -18.82 -3.78
CA ARG A 514 -6.59 -19.30 -3.32
C ARG A 514 -6.81 -19.09 -1.83
N ILE A 515 -8.10 -18.97 -1.47
CA ILE A 515 -8.60 -18.93 -0.10
C ILE A 515 -9.57 -20.09 0.08
N GLN A 516 -9.38 -20.94 1.08
CA GLN A 516 -10.30 -22.03 1.42
C GLN A 516 -10.96 -21.76 2.77
N TYR A 517 -12.27 -22.01 2.88
CA TYR A 517 -13.02 -21.73 4.10
C TYR A 517 -14.24 -22.66 4.25
N GLY A 518 -14.85 -22.61 5.44
CA GLY A 518 -15.90 -23.56 5.84
C GLY A 518 -15.35 -24.95 6.22
N GLN A 519 -14.10 -24.99 6.68
CA GLN A 519 -13.47 -26.17 7.27
C GLN A 519 -13.32 -26.02 8.78
N ARG A 520 -12.91 -27.10 9.45
CA ARG A 520 -12.61 -27.14 10.87
C ARG A 520 -11.11 -27.13 11.12
N ASP A 521 -10.71 -26.64 12.28
CA ASP A 521 -9.31 -26.65 12.70
C ASP A 521 -8.71 -28.06 12.64
N GLY A 522 -7.50 -28.17 12.07
CA GLY A 522 -6.82 -29.45 11.82
C GLY A 522 -7.37 -30.27 10.64
N GLN A 523 -8.43 -29.81 9.95
CA GLN A 523 -9.06 -30.55 8.84
C GLN A 523 -8.74 -29.97 7.45
N VAL A 524 -7.91 -28.94 7.35
CA VAL A 524 -7.58 -28.24 6.08
C VAL A 524 -7.17 -29.22 4.97
N TYR A 525 -6.40 -30.25 5.30
CA TYR A 525 -5.89 -31.25 4.35
C TYR A 525 -6.67 -32.57 4.32
N ALA A 526 -7.63 -32.76 5.24
CA ALA A 526 -8.39 -34.00 5.38
C ALA A 526 -9.76 -33.92 4.69
N THR A 527 -10.30 -32.71 4.47
CA THR A 527 -11.60 -32.49 3.85
C THR A 527 -11.51 -31.52 2.68
N THR A 528 -12.45 -31.62 1.75
CA THR A 528 -12.69 -30.54 0.78
C THR A 528 -13.34 -29.36 1.52
N PRO A 529 -12.93 -28.10 1.24
CA PRO A 529 -13.61 -26.95 1.84
C PRO A 529 -15.05 -26.84 1.36
N ALA A 530 -15.92 -26.26 2.20
CA ALA A 530 -17.29 -25.95 1.80
C ALA A 530 -17.32 -24.89 0.69
N ALA A 531 -16.35 -23.96 0.69
CA ALA A 531 -16.20 -22.97 -0.36
C ALA A 531 -14.73 -22.52 -0.54
N GLN A 532 -14.44 -21.97 -1.73
CA GLN A 532 -13.10 -21.51 -2.12
C GLN A 532 -13.20 -20.24 -2.97
N VAL A 533 -12.22 -19.35 -2.84
CA VAL A 533 -11.95 -18.28 -3.80
C VAL A 533 -10.64 -18.58 -4.52
N ARG A 534 -10.63 -18.58 -5.86
CA ARG A 534 -9.43 -18.75 -6.70
C ARG A 534 -9.08 -17.43 -7.37
N PHE A 535 -7.79 -17.13 -7.43
CA PHE A 535 -7.22 -15.96 -8.09
C PHE A 535 -6.41 -16.42 -9.30
N ASP A 536 -6.82 -15.96 -10.48
CA ASP A 536 -6.20 -16.30 -11.75
C ASP A 536 -5.26 -15.17 -12.17
N VAL A 537 -3.99 -15.49 -12.48
CA VAL A 537 -2.96 -14.51 -12.85
C VAL A 537 -2.41 -14.75 -14.26
N THR A 538 -1.89 -13.69 -14.87
CA THR A 538 -1.15 -13.73 -16.15
C THR A 538 0.02 -12.75 -16.12
N GLY A 539 0.92 -12.78 -17.09
CA GLY A 539 2.01 -11.81 -17.17
C GLY A 539 1.56 -10.37 -17.46
N ARG A 540 2.32 -9.42 -16.92
CA ARG A 540 2.20 -7.96 -17.06
C ARG A 540 2.83 -7.43 -18.36
N CYS A 541 2.41 -7.97 -19.50
CA CYS A 541 3.00 -7.63 -20.79
C CYS A 541 1.98 -7.04 -21.77
N THR A 542 2.46 -6.52 -22.90
CA THR A 542 1.63 -5.93 -23.98
C THR A 542 1.40 -6.88 -25.16
N GLY A 543 1.95 -8.12 -25.11
CA GLY A 543 1.79 -9.17 -26.11
C GLY A 543 0.56 -10.07 -25.90
N THR A 544 0.34 -11.04 -26.79
CA THR A 544 -0.86 -11.90 -26.79
C THR A 544 -0.83 -13.08 -25.80
N SER A 545 0.33 -13.67 -25.51
CA SER A 545 0.43 -14.80 -24.56
C SER A 545 0.83 -14.39 -23.15
N CYS A 546 1.55 -13.28 -22.98
CA CYS A 546 2.09 -12.77 -21.72
C CYS A 546 2.46 -13.85 -20.69
N ASP A 547 3.21 -14.86 -21.12
CA ASP A 547 3.73 -15.87 -20.23
C ASP A 547 4.96 -15.31 -19.49
N PRO A 548 4.93 -15.21 -18.15
CA PRO A 548 6.07 -14.77 -17.34
C PRO A 548 7.35 -15.57 -17.57
N ALA A 549 7.26 -16.84 -17.97
CA ALA A 549 8.43 -17.67 -18.29
C ALA A 549 9.20 -17.14 -19.51
N THR A 550 8.56 -16.32 -20.35
CA THR A 550 9.21 -15.67 -21.51
C THR A 550 9.97 -14.40 -21.13
N LEU A 551 9.88 -13.92 -19.88
CA LEU A 551 10.57 -12.72 -19.42
C LEU A 551 12.08 -12.92 -19.53
N SER A 552 12.69 -12.14 -20.43
CA SER A 552 14.11 -12.14 -20.67
C SER A 552 14.53 -10.77 -21.19
N LYS A 553 15.83 -10.53 -21.23
CA LYS A 553 16.43 -9.34 -21.86
C LYS A 553 15.99 -9.16 -23.32
N ALA A 554 15.63 -10.23 -24.03
CA ALA A 554 15.17 -10.17 -25.42
C ALA A 554 13.68 -9.79 -25.55
N THR A 555 12.84 -10.15 -24.59
CA THR A 555 11.40 -9.87 -24.59
C THR A 555 11.04 -8.60 -23.84
N ALA A 556 12.00 -8.01 -23.11
CA ALA A 556 11.84 -6.91 -22.18
C ALA A 556 11.03 -5.70 -22.68
N LYS A 557 11.16 -5.33 -23.97
CA LYS A 557 10.35 -4.25 -24.59
C LYS A 557 8.83 -4.46 -24.48
N SER A 558 8.38 -5.69 -24.24
CA SER A 558 6.96 -6.05 -24.12
C SER A 558 6.46 -5.93 -22.67
N TRP A 559 7.34 -5.63 -21.72
CA TRP A 559 7.12 -5.62 -20.27
C TRP A 559 7.38 -4.21 -19.71
N PRO A 560 6.42 -3.29 -19.80
CA PRO A 560 6.72 -1.86 -19.65
C PRO A 560 7.07 -1.46 -18.21
N ASP A 561 6.44 -2.09 -17.22
CA ASP A 561 6.63 -1.81 -15.79
C ASP A 561 7.43 -2.90 -15.04
N VAL A 562 8.06 -3.84 -15.77
CA VAL A 562 8.91 -4.89 -15.18
C VAL A 562 10.38 -4.62 -15.53
N PRO A 563 11.29 -4.57 -14.54
CA PRO A 563 12.70 -4.29 -14.78
C PRO A 563 13.45 -5.55 -15.23
N ALA A 564 13.37 -5.89 -16.52
CA ALA A 564 13.91 -7.15 -17.03
C ALA A 564 15.45 -7.26 -16.91
N ASP A 565 16.16 -6.13 -16.82
CA ASP A 565 17.61 -6.06 -16.54
C ASP A 565 17.97 -6.52 -15.12
N LEU A 566 17.04 -6.40 -14.16
CA LEU A 566 17.22 -6.87 -12.78
C LEU A 566 16.83 -8.34 -12.60
N ASN A 567 16.35 -9.02 -13.65
CA ASN A 567 15.97 -10.44 -13.60
C ASN A 567 17.21 -11.35 -13.78
N CYS A 568 17.92 -11.61 -12.69
CA CYS A 568 19.07 -12.50 -12.72
C CYS A 568 18.67 -13.97 -12.61
N ALA A 569 19.22 -14.81 -13.51
CA ALA A 569 19.05 -16.26 -13.49
C ALA A 569 20.04 -16.92 -12.53
N ASN A 570 19.63 -18.03 -11.91
CA ASN A 570 20.47 -18.80 -11.00
C ASN A 570 21.80 -19.22 -11.67
N GLY A 571 22.92 -18.91 -11.03
CA GLY A 571 24.27 -19.26 -11.50
C GLY A 571 24.76 -18.42 -12.68
N ALA A 572 23.95 -17.48 -13.20
CA ALA A 572 24.39 -16.59 -14.27
C ALA A 572 25.23 -15.44 -13.74
N ALA A 573 26.06 -14.86 -14.62
CA ALA A 573 26.70 -13.58 -14.34
C ALA A 573 25.61 -12.52 -14.13
N CYS A 574 25.75 -11.74 -13.06
CA CYS A 574 24.76 -10.77 -12.62
C CYS A 574 25.45 -9.66 -11.85
N ASP A 575 25.19 -8.41 -12.24
CA ASP A 575 25.76 -7.22 -11.61
C ASP A 575 24.81 -6.60 -10.58
N ASN A 576 23.61 -7.16 -10.41
CA ASN A 576 22.70 -6.79 -9.32
C ASN A 576 23.18 -7.39 -8.00
N THR A 577 23.64 -6.52 -7.09
CA THR A 577 24.20 -6.90 -5.78
C THR A 577 23.25 -6.62 -4.60
N ASN A 578 21.97 -6.34 -4.88
CA ASN A 578 20.94 -6.07 -3.87
C ASN A 578 19.72 -6.98 -4.13
N PRO A 579 18.98 -7.41 -3.10
CA PRO A 579 17.61 -7.88 -3.29
C PRO A 579 16.77 -6.77 -3.93
N VAL A 580 15.94 -7.16 -4.89
CA VAL A 580 14.99 -6.28 -5.58
C VAL A 580 13.59 -6.88 -5.53
N PHE A 581 12.56 -6.04 -5.37
CA PHE A 581 11.19 -6.47 -5.14
C PHE A 581 10.30 -5.99 -6.29
N TRP A 582 9.73 -6.93 -7.03
CA TRP A 582 8.83 -6.66 -8.15
C TRP A 582 8.15 -7.97 -8.55
N THR A 583 7.02 -7.84 -9.26
CA THR A 583 6.25 -8.96 -9.80
C THR A 583 6.18 -8.91 -11.33
N ALA A 584 6.21 -10.08 -11.96
CA ALA A 584 5.88 -10.23 -13.38
C ALA A 584 4.37 -10.51 -13.62
N LEU A 585 3.57 -10.58 -12.55
CA LEU A 585 2.19 -11.06 -12.58
C LEU A 585 1.17 -9.94 -12.37
N ARG A 586 0.02 -10.09 -13.03
CA ARG A 586 -1.19 -9.30 -12.78
C ARG A 586 -2.37 -10.23 -12.54
N LEU A 587 -3.30 -9.78 -11.70
CA LEU A 587 -4.59 -10.41 -11.49
C LEU A 587 -5.43 -10.29 -12.77
N SER A 588 -5.98 -11.41 -13.21
CA SER A 588 -6.77 -11.53 -14.45
C SER A 588 -8.17 -12.07 -14.19
N GLY A 589 -8.36 -12.81 -13.10
CA GLY A 589 -9.67 -13.33 -12.72
C GLY A 589 -9.78 -13.65 -11.24
N ILE A 590 -11.01 -13.60 -10.73
CA ILE A 590 -11.39 -14.13 -9.41
C ILE A 590 -12.57 -15.08 -9.63
N THR A 591 -12.53 -16.26 -9.03
CA THR A 591 -13.61 -17.26 -9.13
C THR A 591 -14.01 -17.71 -7.73
N THR A 592 -15.30 -17.62 -7.40
CA THR A 592 -15.84 -18.20 -6.17
C THR A 592 -16.43 -19.58 -6.45
N GLN A 593 -16.24 -20.51 -5.53
CA GLN A 593 -16.63 -21.91 -5.69
C GLN A 593 -17.27 -22.46 -4.42
N VAL A 594 -18.21 -23.39 -4.58
CA VAL A 594 -18.87 -24.12 -3.48
C VAL A 594 -18.82 -25.62 -3.67
N LEU A 595 -18.83 -26.37 -2.57
CA LEU A 595 -18.86 -27.82 -2.59
C LEU A 595 -20.25 -28.34 -2.95
N VAL A 596 -20.35 -29.06 -4.07
CA VAL A 596 -21.57 -29.72 -4.54
C VAL A 596 -21.23 -31.16 -4.97
N GLY A 597 -21.88 -32.15 -4.37
CA GLY A 597 -21.71 -33.55 -4.76
C GLY A 597 -20.26 -34.06 -4.64
N GLY A 598 -19.47 -33.53 -3.69
CA GLY A 598 -18.08 -33.92 -3.45
C GLY A 598 -17.03 -33.16 -4.28
N GLY A 599 -17.44 -32.27 -5.19
CA GLY A 599 -16.53 -31.42 -5.97
C GLY A 599 -16.83 -29.93 -5.82
N LEU A 600 -15.83 -29.08 -6.02
CA LEU A 600 -16.01 -27.63 -6.08
C LEU A 600 -16.62 -27.23 -7.43
N GLN A 601 -17.67 -26.42 -7.39
CA GLN A 601 -18.34 -25.85 -8.56
C GLN A 601 -18.30 -24.33 -8.50
N ASP A 602 -18.09 -23.69 -9.66
CA ASP A 602 -18.03 -22.23 -9.79
C ASP A 602 -19.41 -21.59 -9.54
N VAL A 603 -19.42 -20.46 -8.82
CA VAL A 603 -20.62 -19.67 -8.51
C VAL A 603 -20.58 -18.36 -9.28
N ASP A 604 -19.59 -17.52 -9.02
CA ASP A 604 -19.36 -16.27 -9.73
C ASP A 604 -17.91 -16.18 -10.22
N THR A 605 -17.73 -15.51 -11.35
CA THR A 605 -16.42 -15.17 -11.90
C THR A 605 -16.33 -13.67 -12.16
N TRP A 606 -15.21 -13.06 -11.84
CA TRP A 606 -14.87 -11.67 -12.14
C TRP A 606 -13.66 -11.67 -13.07
N LYS A 607 -13.83 -11.21 -14.30
CA LYS A 607 -12.73 -11.02 -15.25
C LYS A 607 -12.19 -9.60 -15.15
N LEU A 608 -10.88 -9.46 -14.98
CA LEU A 608 -10.19 -8.17 -14.91
C LEU A 608 -9.49 -7.89 -16.24
N GLY A 609 -9.87 -6.79 -16.89
CA GLY A 609 -9.20 -6.28 -18.09
C GLY A 609 -8.23 -5.17 -17.71
N SER A 610 -7.01 -5.22 -18.25
CA SER A 610 -5.96 -4.24 -17.93
C SER A 610 -5.08 -3.89 -19.13
N SER A 611 -4.52 -2.69 -19.08
CA SER A 611 -3.70 -2.10 -20.14
C SER A 611 -2.49 -1.33 -19.57
N PHE A 612 -1.65 -0.84 -20.49
CA PHE A 612 -0.55 0.07 -20.20
C PHE A 612 -0.79 1.38 -20.96
N PRO A 613 -1.47 2.37 -20.36
CA PRO A 613 -1.76 3.63 -21.02
C PRO A 613 -0.51 4.51 -21.14
N ALA A 614 -0.39 5.22 -22.26
CA ALA A 614 0.73 6.12 -22.52
C ALA A 614 0.63 7.38 -21.65
N THR A 615 1.66 7.64 -20.83
CA THR A 615 1.70 8.77 -19.87
C THR A 615 1.66 10.15 -20.54
N GLY A 616 2.08 10.25 -21.80
CA GLY A 616 2.12 11.52 -22.53
C GLY A 616 3.42 12.31 -22.36
N ASP A 617 4.37 11.77 -21.60
CA ASP A 617 5.75 12.23 -21.53
C ASP A 617 6.71 11.08 -21.90
N ALA A 618 7.91 11.42 -22.37
CA ALA A 618 8.88 10.41 -22.77
C ALA A 618 9.68 9.84 -21.57
N THR A 619 9.62 10.49 -20.40
CA THR A 619 10.49 10.19 -19.25
C THR A 619 9.94 9.11 -18.31
N THR A 620 8.64 8.85 -18.39
CA THR A 620 7.93 7.92 -17.50
C THR A 620 7.46 6.71 -18.28
N SER A 621 7.81 5.51 -17.80
CA SER A 621 7.29 4.25 -18.34
C SER A 621 5.81 4.09 -17.99
N PRO A 622 4.98 3.51 -18.88
CA PRO A 622 3.58 3.26 -18.55
C PRO A 622 3.48 2.20 -17.45
N SER A 623 2.51 2.36 -16.56
CA SER A 623 2.24 1.43 -15.47
C SER A 623 0.97 0.63 -15.74
N LEU A 624 0.83 -0.55 -15.12
CA LEU A 624 -0.38 -1.37 -15.25
C LEU A 624 -1.62 -0.57 -14.80
N TRP A 625 -2.67 -0.59 -15.61
CA TRP A 625 -3.96 0.06 -15.31
C TRP A 625 -5.10 -0.95 -15.37
N LEU A 626 -6.01 -0.91 -14.40
CA LEU A 626 -7.24 -1.69 -14.42
C LEU A 626 -8.28 -0.98 -15.30
N ASP A 627 -8.56 -1.51 -16.48
CA ASP A 627 -9.55 -0.94 -17.40
C ASP A 627 -10.98 -1.34 -17.02
N THR A 628 -11.18 -2.62 -16.68
CA THR A 628 -12.53 -3.19 -16.53
C THR A 628 -12.61 -4.30 -15.51
N ILE A 629 -13.78 -4.45 -14.89
CA ILE A 629 -14.18 -5.63 -14.11
C ILE A 629 -15.51 -6.14 -14.66
N THR A 630 -15.57 -7.42 -15.03
CA THR A 630 -16.79 -8.05 -15.59
C THR A 630 -17.21 -9.24 -14.73
N ARG A 631 -18.36 -9.15 -14.06
CA ARG A 631 -18.95 -10.26 -13.29
C ARG A 631 -19.78 -11.16 -14.22
N THR A 632 -19.60 -12.48 -14.08
CA THR A 632 -20.47 -13.50 -14.67
C THR A 632 -20.92 -14.46 -13.57
N GLY A 633 -22.23 -14.54 -13.35
CA GLY A 633 -22.84 -15.58 -12.52
C GLY A 633 -22.85 -16.88 -13.31
N THR A 634 -22.22 -17.91 -12.77
CA THR A 634 -21.97 -19.21 -13.45
C THR A 634 -22.75 -20.38 -12.86
N ALA A 635 -23.44 -20.18 -11.73
CA ALA A 635 -24.34 -21.18 -11.16
C ALA A 635 -25.53 -21.44 -12.12
N GLY A 636 -25.50 -22.56 -12.85
CA GLY A 636 -26.50 -22.91 -13.84
C GLY A 636 -26.23 -22.28 -15.21
N THR A 637 -27.18 -21.51 -15.74
CA THR A 637 -26.98 -20.80 -17.03
C THR A 637 -26.16 -19.53 -16.78
N ALA A 638 -25.02 -19.41 -17.46
CA ALA A 638 -24.13 -18.27 -17.27
C ALA A 638 -24.81 -16.94 -17.66
N VAL A 639 -24.69 -15.94 -16.79
CA VAL A 639 -25.19 -14.57 -17.02
C VAL A 639 -24.05 -13.58 -16.80
N THR A 640 -23.61 -12.93 -17.88
CA THR A 640 -22.56 -11.90 -17.83
C THR A 640 -23.18 -10.51 -17.71
N LEU A 641 -22.76 -9.75 -16.70
CA LEU A 641 -23.16 -8.35 -16.51
C LEU A 641 -22.32 -7.42 -17.40
N PRO A 642 -22.82 -6.22 -17.72
CA PRO A 642 -21.99 -5.17 -18.33
C PRO A 642 -20.74 -4.88 -17.48
N PRO A 643 -19.58 -4.57 -18.09
CA PRO A 643 -18.37 -4.30 -17.34
C PRO A 643 -18.46 -2.97 -16.57
N VAL A 644 -17.95 -2.96 -15.34
CA VAL A 644 -17.50 -1.73 -14.70
C VAL A 644 -16.25 -1.28 -15.44
N THR A 645 -16.16 -0.01 -15.82
CA THR A 645 -15.02 0.51 -16.60
C THR A 645 -14.41 1.76 -15.97
N PHE A 646 -13.08 1.82 -15.95
CA PHE A 646 -12.30 2.90 -15.34
C PHE A 646 -11.47 3.63 -16.39
N THR A 647 -11.51 4.96 -16.35
CA THR A 647 -10.58 5.81 -17.13
C THR A 647 -9.85 6.74 -16.19
N GLY A 648 -8.66 7.19 -16.61
CA GLY A 648 -7.84 8.06 -15.79
C GLY A 648 -7.34 9.31 -16.50
N ARG A 649 -6.94 10.29 -15.68
CA ARG A 649 -6.21 11.49 -16.07
C ARG A 649 -4.73 11.36 -15.64
N PRO A 650 -3.76 11.62 -16.53
CA PRO A 650 -2.35 11.61 -16.15
C PRO A 650 -2.01 12.89 -15.37
N LEU A 651 -1.40 12.73 -14.19
CA LEU A 651 -0.91 13.83 -13.35
C LEU A 651 0.55 13.58 -12.96
N ILE A 652 1.33 14.65 -12.83
CA ILE A 652 2.79 14.62 -12.65
C ILE A 652 3.14 14.65 -11.16
N ASN A 653 3.74 13.59 -10.64
CA ASN A 653 4.11 13.59 -9.23
C ASN A 653 5.27 14.54 -8.94
N ARG A 654 6.31 14.62 -9.77
CA ARG A 654 7.47 15.48 -9.49
C ARG A 654 7.15 16.95 -9.73
N VAL A 655 7.41 17.82 -8.75
CA VAL A 655 7.24 19.28 -8.87
C VAL A 655 8.27 19.87 -9.83
N ASN A 656 9.55 19.64 -9.54
CA ASN A 656 10.64 20.15 -10.36
C ASN A 656 11.05 19.10 -11.41
N TYR A 657 10.27 18.97 -12.47
CA TYR A 657 10.59 18.03 -13.56
C TYR A 657 11.46 18.65 -14.67
N ARG A 658 11.80 19.94 -14.56
CA ARG A 658 12.70 20.65 -15.50
C ARG A 658 14.17 20.47 -15.15
N ASN A 659 14.47 19.77 -14.07
CA ASN A 659 15.83 19.44 -13.62
C ASN A 659 16.44 18.23 -14.34
N GLY A 660 15.79 17.72 -15.39
CA GLY A 660 16.23 16.58 -16.19
C GLY A 660 15.77 15.22 -15.66
N TYR A 661 15.17 15.11 -14.47
CA TYR A 661 14.69 13.82 -13.95
C TYR A 661 13.26 13.49 -14.39
N ALA A 662 12.88 12.21 -14.26
CA ALA A 662 11.61 11.70 -14.74
C ALA A 662 10.41 12.43 -14.13
N MET A 663 9.40 12.74 -14.93
CA MET A 663 8.21 13.46 -14.48
C MET A 663 7.40 12.67 -13.43
N LEU A 664 7.50 11.33 -13.44
CA LEU A 664 6.66 10.44 -12.63
C LEU A 664 5.17 10.70 -12.89
N THR A 665 4.81 10.72 -14.17
CA THR A 665 3.42 10.88 -14.59
C THR A 665 2.62 9.62 -14.30
N ARG A 666 1.59 9.72 -13.46
CA ARG A 666 0.74 8.60 -13.02
C ARG A 666 -0.74 8.90 -13.21
N TYR A 667 -1.52 7.88 -13.54
CA TYR A 667 -2.94 8.04 -13.78
C TYR A 667 -3.72 8.03 -12.47
N ARG A 668 -4.71 8.93 -12.36
CA ARG A 668 -5.75 8.86 -11.33
C ARG A 668 -7.10 8.62 -11.99
N ILE A 669 -7.97 7.83 -11.36
CA ILE A 669 -9.34 7.60 -11.85
C ILE A 669 -10.05 8.94 -12.01
N SER A 670 -10.39 9.29 -13.25
CA SER A 670 -11.16 10.49 -13.58
C SER A 670 -12.62 10.16 -13.90
N GLN A 671 -12.92 8.89 -14.22
CA GLN A 671 -14.28 8.46 -14.50
C GLN A 671 -14.46 6.97 -14.23
N VAL A 672 -15.59 6.60 -13.63
CA VAL A 672 -16.07 5.23 -13.46
C VAL A 672 -17.43 5.10 -14.14
N ARG A 673 -17.63 4.03 -14.91
CA ARG A 673 -18.96 3.61 -15.35
C ARG A 673 -19.28 2.26 -14.72
N THR A 674 -20.38 2.17 -13.98
CA THR A 674 -20.79 0.96 -13.25
C THR A 674 -21.49 -0.06 -14.17
N GLU A 675 -21.74 -1.27 -13.69
CA GLU A 675 -22.51 -2.28 -14.43
C GLU A 675 -23.96 -1.84 -14.71
N THR A 676 -24.50 -0.90 -13.93
CA THR A 676 -25.83 -0.31 -14.13
C THR A 676 -25.85 0.86 -15.12
N GLY A 677 -24.69 1.29 -15.61
CA GLY A 677 -24.57 2.43 -16.54
C GLY A 677 -24.49 3.80 -15.88
N ARG A 678 -24.43 3.88 -14.55
CA ARG A 678 -24.13 5.11 -13.79
C ARG A 678 -22.72 5.59 -14.13
N ILE A 679 -22.55 6.90 -14.26
CA ILE A 679 -21.26 7.53 -14.55
C ILE A 679 -20.87 8.41 -13.37
N VAL A 680 -19.70 8.11 -12.80
CA VAL A 680 -19.07 8.91 -11.75
C VAL A 680 -17.87 9.62 -12.35
N GLY A 681 -17.84 10.95 -12.33
CA GLY A 681 -16.69 11.76 -12.76
C GLY A 681 -15.93 12.33 -11.56
N VAL A 682 -14.60 12.42 -11.64
CA VAL A 682 -13.73 12.91 -10.57
C VAL A 682 -12.82 14.02 -11.11
N ASP A 683 -12.91 15.21 -10.52
CA ASP A 683 -12.01 16.33 -10.79
C ASP A 683 -11.02 16.51 -9.63
N TYR A 684 -9.75 16.64 -9.99
CA TYR A 684 -8.64 16.83 -9.05
C TYR A 684 -8.10 18.25 -9.15
N SER A 685 -7.50 18.73 -8.06
CA SER A 685 -6.75 19.97 -8.01
C SER A 685 -5.60 20.01 -9.02
N GLY A 686 -5.18 21.23 -9.40
CA GLY A 686 -3.88 21.43 -10.03
C GLY A 686 -2.72 21.27 -9.04
N PRO A 687 -1.47 21.23 -9.53
CA PRO A 687 -0.27 21.29 -8.68
C PRO A 687 -0.16 22.66 -8.00
N ASP A 688 0.37 22.68 -6.77
CA ASP A 688 0.36 23.86 -5.89
C ASP A 688 1.76 24.52 -5.74
N CYS A 689 2.81 23.84 -6.21
CA CYS A 689 4.20 24.23 -5.99
C CYS A 689 5.01 24.51 -7.26
N GLU A 690 4.35 24.68 -8.41
CA GLU A 690 5.03 24.98 -9.68
C GLU A 690 5.78 26.32 -9.64
N SER A 691 5.28 27.31 -8.89
CA SER A 691 5.89 28.64 -8.75
C SER A 691 7.01 28.69 -7.70
N GLY A 692 7.27 27.59 -7.00
CA GLY A 692 8.27 27.49 -5.94
C GLY A 692 7.83 26.58 -4.80
N THR A 693 8.82 26.03 -4.08
CA THR A 693 8.63 25.08 -2.98
C THR A 693 8.74 25.79 -1.63
N PRO A 694 7.89 25.46 -0.64
CA PRO A 694 7.94 26.07 0.68
C PRO A 694 9.13 25.54 1.51
N THR A 695 9.34 26.12 2.69
CA THR A 695 10.25 25.54 3.70
C THR A 695 9.64 24.22 4.21
N PRO A 696 10.40 23.10 4.27
CA PRO A 696 9.86 21.79 4.63
C PRO A 696 9.04 21.74 5.93
N ASP A 697 9.54 22.32 7.02
CA ASP A 697 8.90 22.29 8.34
C ASP A 697 7.87 23.42 8.58
N ALA A 698 7.63 24.27 7.58
CA ALA A 698 6.57 25.28 7.58
C ALA A 698 5.66 25.13 6.36
N ASN A 699 5.60 23.92 5.80
CA ASN A 699 4.94 23.63 4.55
C ASN A 699 3.41 23.72 4.66
N ALA A 700 2.85 24.73 4.00
CA ALA A 700 1.42 25.02 3.94
C ALA A 700 0.82 24.74 2.53
N ARG A 701 1.48 23.93 1.70
CA ARG A 701 1.10 23.68 0.29
C ARG A 701 0.86 22.20 0.01
N ARG A 702 0.20 21.88 -1.10
CA ARG A 702 -0.04 20.51 -1.59
C ARG A 702 1.16 19.94 -2.36
N CYS A 703 2.34 20.04 -1.77
CA CYS A 703 3.53 19.32 -2.23
C CYS A 703 4.38 18.96 -1.01
N TYR A 704 5.28 17.98 -1.14
CA TYR A 704 6.09 17.51 -0.01
C TYR A 704 7.52 17.17 -0.44
N PRO A 705 8.49 17.39 0.46
CA PRO A 705 9.89 17.10 0.19
C PRO A 705 10.24 15.65 0.54
N ILE A 706 11.00 14.98 -0.32
CA ILE A 706 11.62 13.67 -0.05
C ILE A 706 13.09 13.74 -0.47
N ARG A 707 13.96 13.12 0.33
CA ARG A 707 15.37 12.97 -0.05
C ARG A 707 15.63 11.66 -0.76
N TRP A 708 16.48 11.72 -1.78
CA TRP A 708 16.90 10.56 -2.55
C TRP A 708 18.28 10.81 -3.19
N THR A 709 18.99 9.75 -3.54
CA THR A 709 20.32 9.83 -4.17
C THR A 709 20.22 9.48 -5.65
N PRO A 710 20.49 10.43 -6.57
CA PRO A 710 20.53 10.14 -8.00
C PRO A 710 21.61 9.10 -8.36
N PRO A 711 21.41 8.30 -9.42
CA PRO A 711 22.42 7.36 -9.88
C PRO A 711 23.78 8.03 -10.12
N GLY A 712 24.81 7.51 -9.47
CA GLY A 712 26.18 8.03 -9.57
C GLY A 712 26.44 9.34 -8.79
N ALA A 713 25.44 9.90 -8.09
CA ALA A 713 25.68 11.01 -7.17
C ALA A 713 26.35 10.51 -5.87
N GLY A 714 27.25 11.33 -5.30
CA GLY A 714 27.92 11.03 -4.04
C GLY A 714 27.12 11.43 -2.79
N SER A 715 25.99 12.11 -2.96
CA SER A 715 25.14 12.59 -1.87
C SER A 715 23.67 12.65 -2.30
N SER A 716 22.78 12.56 -1.31
CA SER A 716 21.35 12.72 -1.47
C SER A 716 20.97 14.18 -1.73
N MET A 717 19.90 14.38 -2.51
CA MET A 717 19.29 15.67 -2.79
C MET A 717 17.86 15.73 -2.24
N LEU A 718 17.39 16.95 -1.95
CA LEU A 718 16.00 17.22 -1.60
C LEU A 718 15.20 17.45 -2.89
N ASP A 719 14.12 16.70 -3.09
CA ASP A 719 13.21 16.83 -4.23
C ASP A 719 11.77 16.97 -3.73
N TRP A 720 10.89 17.48 -4.58
CA TRP A 720 9.52 17.82 -4.20
C TRP A 720 8.49 17.11 -5.09
N PHE A 721 7.43 16.62 -4.45
CA PHE A 721 6.37 15.85 -5.10
C PHE A 721 5.00 16.46 -4.81
N ASN A 722 4.08 16.42 -5.78
CA ASN A 722 2.74 16.97 -5.70
C ASN A 722 1.80 16.03 -4.93
N LYS A 723 0.90 16.62 -4.15
CA LYS A 723 -0.30 15.98 -3.60
C LYS A 723 -1.50 16.52 -4.37
N TYR A 724 -2.38 15.63 -4.84
CA TYR A 724 -3.61 16.04 -5.52
C TYR A 724 -4.81 15.77 -4.62
N VAL A 725 -5.73 16.72 -4.55
CA VAL A 725 -6.98 16.56 -3.80
C VAL A 725 -8.17 16.60 -4.73
N VAL A 726 -9.26 15.94 -4.37
CA VAL A 726 -10.50 15.97 -5.15
C VAL A 726 -11.18 17.31 -4.95
N ASN A 727 -11.44 18.05 -6.02
CA ASN A 727 -12.27 19.26 -5.95
C ASN A 727 -13.76 18.92 -6.07
N GLU A 728 -14.07 17.97 -6.94
CA GLU A 728 -15.45 17.68 -7.35
C GLU A 728 -15.64 16.22 -7.74
N ILE A 729 -16.76 15.64 -7.34
CA ILE A 729 -17.28 14.38 -7.84
C ILE A 729 -18.64 14.65 -8.48
N THR A 730 -18.86 14.11 -9.66
CA THR A 730 -20.16 14.15 -10.34
C THR A 730 -20.75 12.76 -10.41
N ASP A 731 -22.05 12.66 -10.20
CA ASP A 731 -22.81 11.43 -10.31
C ASP A 731 -23.96 11.63 -11.30
N GLN A 732 -23.94 10.86 -12.39
CA GLN A 732 -24.88 11.00 -13.49
C GLN A 732 -25.50 9.66 -13.90
N ASP A 733 -26.79 9.69 -14.19
CA ASP A 733 -27.47 8.61 -14.89
C ASP A 733 -27.08 8.60 -16.38
N GLY A 734 -26.31 7.59 -16.78
CA GLY A 734 -25.89 7.39 -18.17
C GLY A 734 -26.96 6.82 -19.10
N THR A 735 -28.17 6.52 -18.60
CA THR A 735 -29.21 5.77 -19.33
C THR A 735 -30.53 6.50 -19.57
N ALA A 736 -30.96 7.40 -18.67
CA ALA A 736 -32.24 8.13 -18.80
C ALA A 736 -32.08 9.66 -18.93
N GLY A 737 -30.86 10.18 -19.08
CA GLY A 737 -30.63 11.62 -19.33
C GLY A 737 -30.85 12.52 -18.10
N GLY A 738 -30.86 11.95 -16.89
CA GLY A 738 -30.79 12.73 -15.65
C GLY A 738 -29.50 13.55 -15.60
N GLY A 739 -29.60 14.82 -15.20
CA GLY A 739 -28.41 15.67 -15.05
C GLY A 739 -27.67 15.38 -13.75
N ALA A 740 -26.36 15.62 -13.77
CA ALA A 740 -25.46 15.21 -12.72
C ALA A 740 -25.75 15.88 -11.37
N VAL A 741 -25.67 15.09 -10.29
CA VAL A 741 -25.53 15.60 -8.92
C VAL A 741 -24.05 15.82 -8.66
N THR A 742 -23.70 16.97 -8.11
CA THR A 742 -22.31 17.34 -7.85
C THR A 742 -22.03 17.37 -6.36
N THR A 743 -20.95 16.73 -5.93
CA THR A 743 -20.34 16.86 -4.61
C THR A 743 -19.04 17.63 -4.75
N ARG A 744 -18.97 18.82 -4.16
CA ARG A 744 -17.80 19.71 -4.18
C ARG A 744 -17.15 19.78 -2.81
N TYR A 745 -15.82 19.72 -2.79
CA TYR A 745 -15.01 19.84 -1.58
C TYR A 745 -14.35 21.21 -1.53
N VAL A 746 -14.52 21.91 -0.41
CA VAL A 746 -13.90 23.19 -0.12
C VAL A 746 -12.99 23.00 1.09
N TYR A 747 -11.69 23.11 0.85
CA TYR A 747 -10.66 22.95 1.87
C TYR A 747 -10.37 24.31 2.51
N HIS A 748 -10.63 24.43 3.82
CA HIS A 748 -10.41 25.67 4.56
C HIS A 748 -9.03 25.63 5.24
N GLY A 749 -8.29 26.73 5.13
CA GLY A 749 -6.93 26.84 5.67
C GLY A 749 -5.87 26.04 4.91
N ALA A 750 -4.69 25.89 5.51
CA ALA A 750 -3.56 25.17 4.93
C ALA A 750 -3.55 23.68 5.35
N PRO A 751 -3.09 22.77 4.47
CA PRO A 751 -2.80 21.41 4.87
C PRO A 751 -1.60 21.33 5.81
N ALA A 752 -1.39 20.17 6.44
CA ALA A 752 -0.21 19.90 7.25
C ALA A 752 0.60 18.68 6.76
N TRP A 753 1.90 18.75 7.01
CA TRP A 753 2.87 17.70 6.74
C TRP A 753 3.69 17.42 8.00
N HIS A 754 3.73 16.15 8.40
CA HIS A 754 4.47 15.64 9.55
C HIS A 754 5.85 15.14 9.15
N ARG A 755 6.81 15.23 10.08
CA ARG A 755 8.14 14.66 9.89
C ARG A 755 8.08 13.14 9.75
N ASP A 756 8.98 12.57 8.96
CA ASP A 756 9.22 11.14 8.89
C ASP A 756 9.89 10.66 10.19
N ASP A 757 9.18 9.83 10.95
CA ASP A 757 9.68 9.24 12.18
C ASP A 757 10.24 7.83 11.99
N SER A 758 10.48 7.39 10.76
CA SER A 758 11.03 6.07 10.50
C SER A 758 12.49 5.95 10.99
N PRO A 759 12.82 4.97 11.87
CA PRO A 759 14.18 4.64 12.25
C PRO A 759 14.97 4.03 11.09
N LEU A 760 14.28 3.57 10.05
CA LEU A 760 14.90 3.01 8.83
C LEU A 760 15.34 4.10 7.86
N THR A 761 14.70 5.26 7.91
CA THR A 761 15.20 6.46 7.21
C THR A 761 16.36 7.02 8.02
N LEU A 762 17.52 7.20 7.37
CA LEU A 762 18.67 7.87 7.97
C LEU A 762 18.26 9.23 8.53
N ALA A 763 18.79 9.62 9.68
CA ALA A 763 18.38 10.86 10.35
C ALA A 763 18.55 12.11 9.47
N SER A 764 19.57 12.14 8.60
CA SER A 764 19.81 13.20 7.61
C SER A 764 18.84 13.19 6.43
N GLU A 765 18.13 12.08 6.22
CA GLU A 765 17.23 11.85 5.09
C GLU A 765 15.75 12.08 5.45
N ARG A 766 15.42 12.18 6.75
CA ARG A 766 14.05 12.42 7.24
C ARG A 766 13.59 13.84 6.90
N THR A 767 12.40 13.94 6.31
CA THR A 767 11.77 15.20 5.89
C THR A 767 10.29 15.25 6.32
N TRP A 768 9.59 16.35 6.06
CA TRP A 768 8.15 16.50 6.33
C TRP A 768 7.31 15.96 5.18
N GLY A 769 7.36 14.64 4.99
CA GLY A 769 6.65 13.91 3.93
C GLY A 769 5.35 13.23 4.37
N GLY A 770 4.99 13.26 5.66
CA GLY A 770 3.79 12.60 6.20
C GLY A 770 2.53 13.47 6.02
N TRP A 771 1.66 13.17 5.06
CA TRP A 771 0.44 13.96 4.84
C TRP A 771 -0.53 13.84 6.03
N ARG A 772 -0.85 14.97 6.66
CA ARG A 772 -1.83 15.06 7.76
C ARG A 772 -3.17 15.70 7.36
N GLY A 773 -3.33 16.00 6.06
CA GLY A 773 -4.59 16.53 5.53
C GLY A 773 -4.89 17.97 5.92
N TYR A 774 -6.15 18.35 5.69
CA TYR A 774 -6.72 19.64 6.07
C TYR A 774 -7.42 19.54 7.43
N GLY A 775 -7.28 20.61 8.22
CA GLY A 775 -7.96 20.69 9.52
C GLY A 775 -9.45 21.02 9.40
N ASP A 776 -9.91 21.49 8.24
CA ASP A 776 -11.30 21.89 8.02
C ASP A 776 -11.69 21.67 6.55
N VAL A 777 -12.76 20.89 6.34
CA VAL A 777 -13.29 20.54 5.01
C VAL A 777 -14.79 20.74 4.98
N GLU A 778 -15.27 21.52 4.01
CA GLU A 778 -16.68 21.69 3.71
C GLU A 778 -17.06 20.89 2.46
N VAL A 779 -18.10 20.08 2.57
CA VAL A 779 -18.68 19.27 1.49
C VAL A 779 -20.02 19.88 1.09
N ARG A 780 -20.16 20.19 -0.20
CA ARG A 780 -21.37 20.77 -0.79
C ARG A 780 -21.96 19.79 -1.78
N THR A 781 -23.19 19.32 -1.57
CA THR A 781 -23.83 18.34 -2.45
C THR A 781 -25.19 18.79 -2.94
N GLY A 782 -25.41 18.74 -4.25
CA GLY A 782 -26.70 19.02 -4.86
C GLY A 782 -26.59 19.40 -6.34
N ARG A 783 -27.69 19.86 -6.92
CA ARG A 783 -27.77 20.33 -8.31
C ARG A 783 -28.63 21.59 -8.40
N SER A 784 -28.09 22.67 -8.94
CA SER A 784 -28.86 23.91 -9.16
C SER A 784 -30.03 23.67 -10.14
N PRO A 785 -31.23 24.26 -9.91
CA PRO A 785 -31.58 25.26 -8.89
C PRO A 785 -32.03 24.69 -7.52
N GLU A 786 -31.90 23.38 -7.28
CA GLU A 786 -32.25 22.78 -5.99
C GLU A 786 -31.28 23.22 -4.87
N VAL A 787 -31.68 23.01 -3.61
CA VAL A 787 -30.87 23.36 -2.44
C VAL A 787 -29.59 22.51 -2.43
N ILE A 788 -28.45 23.19 -2.33
CA ILE A 788 -27.14 22.55 -2.17
C ILE A 788 -26.87 22.37 -0.68
N THR A 789 -26.92 21.12 -0.20
CA THR A 789 -26.59 20.79 1.19
C THR A 789 -25.13 21.14 1.50
N SER A 790 -24.85 21.62 2.72
CA SER A 790 -23.49 21.96 3.17
C SER A 790 -23.18 21.30 4.51
N THR A 791 -22.05 20.59 4.56
CA THR A 791 -21.53 19.95 5.78
C THR A 791 -20.07 20.33 5.94
N ARG A 792 -19.70 20.91 7.09
CA ARG A 792 -18.33 21.33 7.41
C ARG A 792 -17.78 20.52 8.56
N THR A 793 -16.59 19.95 8.39
CA THR A 793 -15.96 19.08 9.39
C THR A 793 -14.58 19.60 9.76
N THR A 794 -14.34 19.77 11.06
CA THR A 794 -13.04 20.10 11.65
C THR A 794 -12.38 18.81 12.13
N TYR A 795 -11.10 18.62 11.80
CA TYR A 795 -10.32 17.43 12.12
C TYR A 795 -9.10 17.76 12.97
N PHE A 796 -8.72 16.80 13.81
CA PHE A 796 -7.37 16.71 14.34
C PHE A 796 -6.40 16.30 13.22
N ARG A 797 -5.19 16.84 13.26
CA ARG A 797 -4.11 16.55 12.29
C ARG A 797 -2.93 15.82 12.94
N GLY A 798 -2.87 15.77 14.26
CA GLY A 798 -1.81 15.09 14.99
C GLY A 798 -0.46 15.79 14.90
N MET A 799 -0.44 17.13 14.99
CA MET A 799 0.78 17.94 14.82
C MET A 799 1.46 18.36 16.13
N ASP A 800 0.86 18.06 17.29
CA ASP A 800 1.49 18.31 18.59
C ASP A 800 2.67 17.34 18.80
N GLY A 801 3.82 17.85 19.22
CA GLY A 801 5.04 17.06 19.38
C GLY A 801 5.89 16.91 18.11
N ASP A 802 5.35 17.19 16.92
CA ASP A 802 6.11 17.09 15.67
C ASP A 802 7.34 18.01 15.71
N LEU A 803 8.48 17.48 15.28
CA LEU A 803 9.76 18.16 15.36
C LEU A 803 9.91 19.14 14.19
N THR A 804 10.45 20.31 14.47
CA THR A 804 10.85 21.33 13.47
C THR A 804 12.31 21.12 13.04
N ALA A 805 12.77 21.87 12.03
CA ALA A 805 14.13 21.73 11.50
C ALA A 805 15.25 22.00 12.52
N ASN A 806 14.97 22.77 13.58
CA ASN A 806 15.92 23.04 14.66
C ASN A 806 15.82 22.02 15.82
N GLY A 807 14.95 21.01 15.72
CA GLY A 807 14.75 19.98 16.73
C GLY A 807 13.77 20.34 17.85
N SER A 808 13.14 21.52 17.82
CA SER A 808 12.07 21.86 18.77
C SER A 808 10.75 21.19 18.39
N ALA A 809 9.98 20.75 19.39
CA ALA A 809 8.66 20.16 19.22
C ALA A 809 7.59 21.25 19.08
N ARG A 810 6.64 21.08 18.17
CA ARG A 810 5.48 21.97 18.04
C ARG A 810 4.49 21.75 19.18
N SER A 811 3.82 22.83 19.59
CA SER A 811 2.67 22.81 20.50
C SER A 811 1.43 23.21 19.74
N VAL A 812 0.51 22.27 19.48
CA VAL A 812 -0.65 22.47 18.61
C VAL A 812 -1.93 22.05 19.32
N ARG A 813 -2.98 22.87 19.20
CA ARG A 813 -4.32 22.57 19.71
C ARG A 813 -5.36 22.85 18.65
N VAL A 814 -6.44 22.08 18.66
CA VAL A 814 -7.63 22.28 17.81
C VAL A 814 -8.72 22.91 18.65
N THR A 815 -9.32 23.99 18.16
CA THR A 815 -10.38 24.74 18.83
C THR A 815 -11.70 24.55 18.09
N ASP A 816 -12.77 24.25 18.82
CA ASP A 816 -14.14 24.11 18.28
C ASP A 816 -14.88 25.47 18.25
N SER A 817 -16.04 25.51 17.59
CA SER A 817 -16.88 26.71 17.46
C SER A 817 -17.42 27.28 18.77
N ARG A 818 -17.28 26.56 19.89
CA ARG A 818 -17.69 27.00 21.24
C ARG A 818 -16.50 27.40 22.12
N GLY A 819 -15.30 27.44 21.56
CA GLY A 819 -14.08 27.87 22.25
C GLY A 819 -13.40 26.77 23.07
N GLY A 820 -13.90 25.53 23.04
CA GLY A 820 -13.22 24.39 23.64
C GLY A 820 -11.93 24.09 22.86
N SER A 821 -10.84 23.74 23.55
CA SER A 821 -9.54 23.50 22.93
C SER A 821 -8.91 22.20 23.45
N VAL A 822 -8.51 21.32 22.52
CA VAL A 822 -7.91 20.01 22.80
C VAL A 822 -6.59 19.93 22.05
N THR A 823 -5.58 19.34 22.69
CA THR A 823 -4.26 19.12 22.09
C THR A 823 -4.38 18.27 20.83
N ASP A 824 -3.66 18.66 19.78
CA ASP A 824 -3.64 17.96 18.48
C ASP A 824 -2.67 16.77 18.51
N HIS A 825 -2.92 15.84 19.44
CA HIS A 825 -2.06 14.69 19.71
C HIS A 825 -1.93 13.79 18.47
N GLU A 826 -0.74 13.25 18.20
CA GLU A 826 -0.46 12.42 17.02
C GLU A 826 -1.51 11.32 16.75
N ALA A 827 -1.83 10.53 17.79
CA ALA A 827 -2.85 9.47 17.74
C ALA A 827 -4.27 9.94 17.36
N LEU A 828 -4.53 11.25 17.26
CA LEU A 828 -5.81 11.81 16.83
C LEU A 828 -5.81 12.21 15.35
N ALA A 829 -4.72 12.00 14.60
CA ALA A 829 -4.65 12.39 13.19
C ALA A 829 -5.84 11.84 12.38
N GLY A 830 -6.61 12.74 11.76
CA GLY A 830 -7.81 12.38 10.99
C GLY A 830 -9.10 12.22 11.80
N VAL A 831 -9.06 12.22 13.13
CA VAL A 831 -10.24 12.16 14.00
C VAL A 831 -11.06 13.45 13.89
N THR A 832 -12.37 13.33 13.78
CA THR A 832 -13.30 14.48 13.75
C THR A 832 -13.37 15.16 15.11
N ARG A 833 -13.12 16.47 15.13
CA ARG A 833 -13.39 17.32 16.30
C ARG A 833 -14.79 17.91 16.28
N GLU A 834 -15.23 18.40 15.12
CA GLU A 834 -16.51 19.10 15.00
C GLU A 834 -17.16 18.85 13.64
N LEU A 835 -18.47 18.66 13.62
CA LEU A 835 -19.29 18.51 12.42
C LEU A 835 -20.43 19.52 12.45
N THR A 836 -20.52 20.38 11.45
CA THR A 836 -21.58 21.38 11.29
C THR A 836 -22.38 21.11 10.02
N VAL A 837 -23.71 21.05 10.13
CA VAL A 837 -24.64 20.85 9.00
C VAL A 837 -25.48 22.12 8.83
N ARG A 838 -25.60 22.59 7.58
CA ARG A 838 -26.40 23.78 7.22
C ARG A 838 -27.43 23.46 6.14
N ASN A 839 -28.57 24.15 6.22
CA ASN A 839 -29.64 24.07 5.23
C ASN A 839 -29.33 24.98 4.03
N GLY A 840 -28.38 24.56 3.21
CA GLY A 840 -27.83 25.39 2.15
C GLY A 840 -26.42 25.88 2.45
N VAL A 841 -25.67 26.23 1.41
CA VAL A 841 -24.42 26.99 1.54
C VAL A 841 -24.73 28.33 2.18
N ASP A 842 -24.02 28.67 3.26
CA ASP A 842 -24.26 29.86 4.09
C ASP A 842 -25.69 29.97 4.67
N GLY A 843 -26.49 28.90 4.57
CA GLY A 843 -27.85 28.82 5.08
C GLY A 843 -27.91 28.65 6.60
N GLU A 844 -29.14 28.50 7.11
CA GLU A 844 -29.38 28.33 8.55
C GLU A 844 -28.67 27.08 9.10
N LEU A 845 -28.20 27.20 10.34
CA LEU A 845 -27.59 26.08 11.06
C LEU A 845 -28.66 25.02 11.35
N VAL A 846 -28.39 23.77 10.96
CA VAL A 846 -29.25 22.62 11.27
C VAL A 846 -28.75 21.94 12.54
N SER A 847 -27.46 21.64 12.61
CA SER A 847 -26.85 21.02 13.78
C SER A 847 -25.34 21.22 13.82
N THR A 848 -24.78 21.30 15.02
CA THR A 848 -23.33 21.18 15.28
C THR A 848 -23.09 20.04 16.25
N THR A 849 -22.17 19.13 15.95
CA THR A 849 -21.72 18.07 16.87
C THR A 849 -20.25 18.28 17.19
N ILE A 850 -19.90 18.35 18.49
CA ILE A 850 -18.53 18.43 18.98
C ILE A 850 -18.17 17.10 19.64
N THR A 851 -17.00 16.56 19.29
CA THR A 851 -16.48 15.29 19.79
C THR A 851 -15.18 15.54 20.55
N ASP A 852 -15.14 15.19 21.83
CA ASP A 852 -13.90 15.19 22.61
C ASP A 852 -13.30 13.79 22.63
N PRO A 853 -12.04 13.62 22.19
CA PRO A 853 -11.39 12.33 22.16
C PRO A 853 -10.98 11.88 23.56
N TRP A 854 -10.94 10.57 23.75
CA TRP A 854 -10.33 9.88 24.87
C TRP A 854 -9.06 9.18 24.40
N LEU A 855 -7.98 9.33 25.16
CA LEU A 855 -6.73 8.61 24.99
C LEU A 855 -6.47 7.84 26.27
N SER A 856 -6.19 6.55 26.19
CA SER A 856 -5.70 5.80 27.36
C SER A 856 -4.29 6.23 27.74
N GLU A 857 -3.86 5.83 28.94
CA GLU A 857 -2.42 5.71 29.21
C GLU A 857 -1.77 4.75 28.19
N PRO A 858 -0.49 4.92 27.85
CA PRO A 858 0.20 4.03 26.93
C PRO A 858 0.19 2.58 27.42
N THR A 859 -0.20 1.66 26.55
CA THR A 859 -0.19 0.21 26.79
C THR A 859 1.17 -0.41 26.51
N ALA A 860 1.96 0.21 25.64
CA ALA A 860 3.36 -0.12 25.38
C ALA A 860 4.18 1.15 25.09
N SER A 861 5.47 1.12 25.38
CA SER A 861 6.40 2.19 24.99
C SER A 861 7.72 1.63 24.49
N GLN A 862 8.20 2.18 23.38
CA GLN A 862 9.46 1.80 22.75
C GLN A 862 10.32 3.03 22.49
N ALA A 863 11.47 3.11 23.15
CA ALA A 863 12.43 4.17 22.95
C ALA A 863 13.13 4.00 21.59
N LEU A 864 13.10 5.05 20.77
CA LEU A 864 13.77 5.09 19.47
C LEU A 864 14.90 6.13 19.51
N ASN A 865 16.08 5.74 19.04
CA ASN A 865 17.24 6.64 19.06
C ASN A 865 17.08 7.77 18.02
N GLY A 866 17.13 9.02 18.49
CA GLY A 866 16.99 10.21 17.63
C GLY A 866 15.59 10.40 17.04
N LEU A 867 14.58 9.81 17.66
CA LEU A 867 13.16 9.87 17.28
C LEU A 867 12.27 10.02 18.51
N PRO A 868 11.03 10.51 18.36
CA PRO A 868 10.02 10.40 19.41
C PRO A 868 9.85 8.95 19.87
N THR A 869 9.51 8.76 21.16
CA THR A 869 9.15 7.45 21.70
C THR A 869 7.88 6.95 21.01
N LEU A 870 7.93 5.75 20.44
CA LEU A 870 6.76 5.10 19.86
C LEU A 870 5.88 4.56 21.00
N ARG A 871 4.57 4.81 20.94
CA ARG A 871 3.63 4.46 22.02
C ARG A 871 2.39 3.79 21.44
N ALA A 872 2.04 2.65 22.00
CA ALA A 872 0.73 2.05 21.78
C ALA A 872 -0.28 2.63 22.77
N ARG A 873 -1.50 2.95 22.35
CA ARG A 873 -2.60 3.37 23.24
C ARG A 873 -3.95 3.22 22.57
N HIS A 874 -5.00 3.09 23.39
CA HIS A 874 -6.37 3.13 22.90
C HIS A 874 -6.80 4.57 22.56
N VAL A 875 -7.52 4.72 21.44
CA VAL A 875 -8.16 5.97 21.02
C VAL A 875 -9.68 5.75 20.95
N ALA A 876 -10.45 6.59 21.64
CA ALA A 876 -11.92 6.51 21.62
C ALA A 876 -12.56 7.90 21.81
N THR A 877 -13.87 7.95 22.04
CA THR A 877 -14.62 9.19 22.28
C THR A 877 -14.95 9.36 23.76
N ALA A 878 -14.46 10.41 24.41
CA ALA A 878 -14.79 10.72 25.80
C ALA A 878 -16.16 11.38 25.92
N ALA A 879 -16.46 12.34 25.03
CA ALA A 879 -17.72 13.07 25.05
C ALA A 879 -18.21 13.43 23.64
N THR A 880 -19.52 13.49 23.48
CA THR A 880 -20.16 14.05 22.28
C THR A 880 -21.24 15.04 22.70
N ARG A 881 -21.24 16.23 22.10
CA ARG A 881 -22.21 17.29 22.36
C ARG A 881 -22.86 17.74 21.06
N ALA A 882 -24.19 17.63 20.96
CA ALA A 882 -24.94 18.07 19.78
C ALA A 882 -25.78 19.30 20.09
N TYR A 883 -25.64 20.33 19.26
CA TYR A 883 -26.34 21.61 19.34
C TYR A 883 -27.32 21.69 18.17
N THR A 884 -28.61 21.70 18.46
CA THR A 884 -29.68 21.75 17.45
C THR A 884 -30.54 22.97 17.69
N PRO A 885 -30.56 23.96 16.79
CA PRO A 885 -31.57 25.01 16.82
C PRO A 885 -32.97 24.41 16.72
N VAL A 886 -33.87 24.80 17.62
CA VAL A 886 -35.27 24.35 17.61
C VAL A 886 -36.21 25.55 17.50
N SER A 887 -37.48 25.31 17.17
CA SER A 887 -38.50 26.36 17.08
C SER A 887 -38.56 27.20 18.36
N GLY A 888 -38.69 28.53 18.21
CA GLY A 888 -38.71 29.48 19.33
C GLY A 888 -37.34 30.07 19.71
N GLY A 889 -36.30 29.87 18.88
CA GLY A 889 -34.99 30.50 19.05
C GLY A 889 -34.08 29.84 20.10
N ARG A 890 -34.56 28.78 20.75
CA ARG A 890 -33.75 27.97 21.69
C ARG A 890 -32.80 27.05 20.91
N THR A 891 -31.61 26.82 21.44
CA THR A 891 -30.74 25.71 21.01
C THR A 891 -30.89 24.58 22.01
N ARG A 892 -31.34 23.41 21.54
CA ARG A 892 -31.29 22.17 22.31
C ARG A 892 -29.85 21.66 22.32
N VAL A 893 -29.35 21.30 23.50
CA VAL A 893 -28.01 20.73 23.66
C VAL A 893 -28.17 19.33 24.21
N THR A 894 -27.60 18.33 23.55
CA THR A 894 -27.51 16.99 24.09
C THR A 894 -26.07 16.59 24.34
N GLU A 895 -25.82 15.84 25.40
CA GLU A 895 -24.48 15.42 25.81
C GLU A 895 -24.44 13.93 26.14
N THR A 896 -23.42 13.24 25.65
CA THR A 896 -23.11 11.86 26.02
C THR A 896 -21.67 11.78 26.49
N LEU A 897 -21.44 11.24 27.68
CA LEU A 897 -20.10 10.94 28.20
C LEU A 897 -19.87 9.43 28.21
N THR A 898 -18.70 9.00 27.76
CA THR A 898 -18.35 7.58 27.71
C THR A 898 -17.13 7.30 28.57
N GLY A 899 -17.23 6.28 29.43
CA GLY A 899 -16.14 5.80 30.28
C GLY A 899 -15.65 4.45 29.80
N TYR A 900 -14.33 4.25 29.89
CA TYR A 900 -13.62 3.07 29.38
C TYR A 900 -12.83 2.39 30.50
N ASP A 901 -12.60 1.08 30.36
CA ASP A 901 -11.65 0.35 31.20
C ASP A 901 -10.22 0.33 30.61
N ALA A 902 -9.31 -0.38 31.27
CA ALA A 902 -7.90 -0.50 30.86
C ALA A 902 -7.69 -1.24 29.52
N HIS A 903 -8.72 -1.89 28.97
CA HIS A 903 -8.68 -2.54 27.65
C HIS A 903 -9.40 -1.72 26.57
N GLY A 904 -9.74 -0.45 26.86
CA GLY A 904 -10.47 0.41 25.94
C GLY A 904 -11.93 0.03 25.75
N ARG A 905 -12.51 -0.83 26.60
CA ARG A 905 -13.91 -1.25 26.48
C ARG A 905 -14.84 -0.27 27.20
N VAL A 906 -15.99 0.01 26.60
CA VAL A 906 -17.01 0.91 27.18
C VAL A 906 -17.61 0.30 28.44
N VAL A 907 -17.43 0.94 29.59
CA VAL A 907 -18.01 0.50 30.88
C VAL A 907 -19.17 1.39 31.34
N THR A 908 -19.20 2.65 30.93
CA THR A 908 -20.29 3.57 31.24
C THR A 908 -20.65 4.44 30.05
N VAL A 909 -21.93 4.70 29.85
CA VAL A 909 -22.44 5.75 28.95
C VAL A 909 -23.43 6.60 29.75
N ASP A 910 -23.08 7.86 30.02
CA ASP A 910 -23.91 8.87 30.67
C ASP A 910 -24.56 9.72 29.57
N ASP A 911 -25.76 9.34 29.14
CA ASP A 911 -26.57 10.07 28.15
C ASP A 911 -27.44 11.08 28.89
N ARG A 912 -27.12 12.36 28.75
CA ARG A 912 -27.77 13.46 29.49
C ARG A 912 -28.92 14.10 28.73
N GLY A 913 -29.46 13.43 27.72
CA GLY A 913 -30.62 13.90 26.97
C GLY A 913 -30.49 15.37 26.55
N ASP A 914 -31.55 16.17 26.71
CA ASP A 914 -31.46 17.64 26.65
C ASP A 914 -30.89 18.19 27.97
N THR A 915 -29.67 18.73 27.95
CA THR A 915 -28.96 19.19 29.17
C THR A 915 -29.68 20.31 29.95
N GLY A 916 -30.75 20.88 29.39
CA GLY A 916 -31.65 21.81 30.09
C GLY A 916 -32.60 21.14 31.10
N THR A 917 -32.68 19.82 31.13
CA THR A 917 -33.44 19.02 32.10
C THR A 917 -32.64 17.78 32.49
N SER A 918 -32.99 17.12 33.58
CA SER A 918 -32.44 15.81 33.97
C SER A 918 -33.47 14.69 33.88
N ALA A 919 -34.69 15.02 33.42
CA ALA A 919 -35.81 14.08 33.35
C ALA A 919 -35.62 13.00 32.26
N ASP A 920 -34.70 13.22 31.33
CA ASP A 920 -34.35 12.32 30.23
C ASP A 920 -32.91 11.76 30.34
N ASP A 921 -32.25 11.97 31.48
CA ASP A 921 -30.91 11.41 31.74
C ASP A 921 -30.97 9.89 31.86
N LEU A 922 -30.08 9.19 31.14
CA LEU A 922 -29.90 7.74 31.17
C LEU A 922 -28.44 7.39 31.45
N CYS A 923 -28.20 6.60 32.50
CA CYS A 923 -26.90 5.97 32.72
C CYS A 923 -26.97 4.50 32.31
N ARG A 924 -26.11 4.11 31.37
CA ARG A 924 -25.83 2.73 31.05
C ARG A 924 -24.50 2.29 31.66
N ARG A 925 -24.50 1.15 32.35
CA ARG A 925 -23.32 0.46 32.87
C ARG A 925 -23.18 -0.90 32.21
N THR A 926 -22.01 -1.18 31.65
CA THR A 926 -21.69 -2.45 30.98
C THR A 926 -20.62 -3.16 31.79
N THR A 927 -20.84 -4.43 32.11
CA THR A 927 -19.80 -5.33 32.64
C THR A 927 -19.50 -6.42 31.64
N TYR A 928 -18.22 -6.81 31.57
CA TYR A 928 -17.74 -7.85 30.66
C TYR A 928 -17.37 -9.10 31.44
N ALA A 929 -17.55 -10.26 30.81
CA ALA A 929 -17.04 -11.54 31.28
C ALA A 929 -15.88 -11.94 30.36
N GLY A 930 -14.72 -11.36 30.64
CA GLY A 930 -13.49 -11.60 29.89
C GLY A 930 -12.81 -12.90 30.29
N ASP A 931 -12.11 -13.52 29.33
CA ASP A 931 -11.21 -14.65 29.49
C ASP A 931 -9.89 -14.28 28.81
N THR A 932 -8.89 -13.87 29.61
CA THR A 932 -7.57 -13.44 29.11
C THR A 932 -6.73 -14.60 28.61
N ASP A 933 -7.03 -15.84 29.00
CA ASP A 933 -6.29 -17.02 28.53
C ASP A 933 -6.68 -17.35 27.08
N ARG A 934 -7.95 -17.12 26.72
CA ARG A 934 -8.45 -17.24 25.34
C ARG A 934 -8.49 -15.91 24.58
N TRP A 935 -8.11 -14.81 25.25
CA TRP A 935 -8.21 -13.44 24.75
C TRP A 935 -9.62 -13.02 24.30
N ILE A 936 -10.64 -13.55 24.98
CA ILE A 936 -12.04 -13.18 24.75
C ILE A 936 -12.36 -12.05 25.73
N LEU A 937 -12.23 -10.80 25.29
CA LEU A 937 -12.41 -9.60 26.09
C LEU A 937 -13.75 -8.90 25.82
N ASP A 938 -14.40 -9.16 24.69
CA ASP A 938 -15.56 -8.40 24.22
C ASP A 938 -16.93 -8.89 24.75
N ARG A 939 -16.98 -9.99 25.50
CA ARG A 939 -18.24 -10.63 25.90
C ARG A 939 -18.93 -9.89 27.03
N VAL A 940 -20.04 -9.25 26.71
CA VAL A 940 -20.87 -8.52 27.67
C VAL A 940 -21.57 -9.50 28.62
N ALA A 941 -21.37 -9.31 29.93
CA ALA A 941 -22.01 -10.09 30.99
C ALA A 941 -23.33 -9.45 31.46
N ARG A 942 -23.35 -8.12 31.59
CA ARG A 942 -24.53 -7.36 32.01
C ARG A 942 -24.53 -5.97 31.37
N VAL A 943 -25.72 -5.52 31.00
CA VAL A 943 -26.00 -4.12 30.66
C VAL A 943 -27.12 -3.64 31.55
N GLN A 944 -26.83 -2.68 32.42
CA GLN A 944 -27.82 -2.03 33.28
C GLN A 944 -28.04 -0.60 32.81
N THR A 945 -29.29 -0.18 32.64
CA THR A 945 -29.69 1.19 32.31
C THR A 945 -30.64 1.74 33.37
N VAL A 946 -30.34 2.93 33.88
CA VAL A 946 -31.15 3.65 34.88
C VAL A 946 -31.46 5.07 34.43
N SER A 947 -32.59 5.64 34.85
CA SER A 947 -33.03 7.00 34.51
C SER A 947 -32.45 8.05 35.46
N ARG A 948 -31.11 8.03 35.57
CA ARG A 948 -30.27 8.91 36.40
C ARG A 948 -28.93 9.07 35.72
N ARG A 949 -28.18 10.10 36.11
CA ARG A 949 -26.77 10.26 35.69
C ARG A 949 -25.89 9.14 36.24
N CYS A 950 -24.78 8.85 35.57
CA CYS A 950 -23.87 7.81 36.03
C CYS A 950 -23.17 8.11 37.37
N THR A 951 -23.10 9.39 37.75
CA THR A 951 -22.57 9.85 39.05
C THR A 951 -23.60 9.78 40.18
N GLU A 952 -24.87 9.55 39.87
CA GLU A 952 -25.95 9.46 40.85
C GLU A 952 -26.20 8.00 41.27
N THR A 953 -26.60 7.83 42.53
CA THR A 953 -27.01 6.51 43.04
C THR A 953 -28.48 6.29 42.70
N PRO A 954 -28.82 5.29 41.86
CA PRO A 954 -30.21 5.03 41.49
C PRO A 954 -31.00 4.42 42.64
N SER A 955 -32.26 4.83 42.77
CA SER A 955 -33.25 4.21 43.65
C SER A 955 -34.01 3.12 42.88
N LEU A 956 -33.72 1.85 43.16
CA LEU A 956 -34.37 0.73 42.49
C LEU A 956 -35.63 0.27 43.24
N PRO A 957 -36.71 -0.11 42.54
CA PRO A 957 -36.84 -0.21 41.08
C PRO A 957 -37.26 1.09 40.38
N ALA A 958 -37.47 2.19 41.11
CA ALA A 958 -38.05 3.42 40.56
C ALA A 958 -37.27 4.01 39.38
N ASP A 959 -35.94 3.97 39.45
CA ASP A 959 -35.04 4.48 38.42
C ASP A 959 -34.61 3.40 37.40
N ALA A 960 -35.13 2.17 37.50
CA ALA A 960 -34.74 1.09 36.59
C ALA A 960 -35.40 1.27 35.23
N VAL A 961 -34.59 1.44 34.18
CA VAL A 961 -35.08 1.46 32.79
C VAL A 961 -34.96 0.06 32.18
N SER A 962 -33.79 -0.57 32.36
CA SER A 962 -33.51 -1.86 31.76
C SER A 962 -32.35 -2.57 32.47
N ASP A 963 -32.38 -3.90 32.54
CA ASP A 963 -31.25 -4.68 33.09
C ASP A 963 -31.18 -6.05 32.41
N THR A 964 -30.16 -6.23 31.59
CA THR A 964 -29.95 -7.46 30.82
C THR A 964 -28.72 -8.15 31.31
N ARG A 965 -28.88 -9.41 31.71
CA ARG A 965 -27.77 -10.29 32.05
C ARG A 965 -27.69 -11.41 31.04
N VAL A 966 -26.51 -11.61 30.46
CA VAL A 966 -26.25 -12.73 29.55
C VAL A 966 -25.75 -13.90 30.41
N PRO A 967 -26.52 -15.01 30.53
CA PRO A 967 -26.07 -16.17 31.28
C PRO A 967 -24.82 -16.77 30.62
N GLN A 968 -23.75 -16.88 31.39
CA GLN A 968 -22.50 -17.52 30.95
C GLN A 968 -22.68 -19.04 31.05
N LEU A 969 -22.68 -19.71 29.89
CA LEU A 969 -22.63 -21.17 29.84
C LEU A 969 -21.21 -21.61 30.18
N VAL A 970 -20.95 -21.87 31.46
CA VAL A 970 -19.70 -22.50 31.90
C VAL A 970 -19.74 -23.95 31.43
N VAL A 971 -19.12 -24.23 30.27
CA VAL A 971 -18.87 -25.62 29.85
C VAL A 971 -17.67 -26.11 30.64
N THR A 972 -17.92 -26.67 31.82
CA THR A 972 -16.93 -27.50 32.50
C THR A 972 -16.74 -28.76 31.65
N ARG A 973 -15.53 -28.96 31.09
CA ARG A 973 -15.12 -30.29 30.63
C ARG A 973 -15.05 -31.17 31.88
N GLY A 974 -16.11 -31.92 32.14
CA GLY A 974 -16.07 -32.99 33.13
C GLY A 974 -14.97 -33.99 32.76
N PRO A 975 -14.32 -34.62 33.75
CA PRO A 975 -13.35 -35.68 33.48
C PRO A 975 -14.05 -36.77 32.66
N GLY A 976 -13.41 -37.19 31.58
CA GLY A 976 -13.94 -38.22 30.70
C GLY A 976 -14.33 -39.45 31.51
N PHE A 977 -15.60 -39.82 31.44
CA PHE A 977 -15.99 -41.17 31.80
C PHE A 977 -15.52 -42.08 30.67
N GLY A 978 -14.44 -42.82 30.95
CA GLY A 978 -14.10 -44.00 30.19
C GLY A 978 -15.26 -45.01 30.25
N GLY A 979 -15.57 -45.56 29.09
CA GLY A 979 -16.44 -46.70 28.85
C GLY A 979 -16.06 -47.30 27.52
#